data_AF-A0A5B1CEZ9-F1
#
_entry.id   AF-A0A5B1CEZ9-F1
#
_cell.length_a   1.000
_cell.length_b   1.000
_cell.length_c   1.000
_cell.angle_alpha   90.00
_cell.angle_beta   90.00
_cell.angle_gamma   90.00
#
_symmetry.space_group_name_H-M   'P 1'
#
loop_
_entity.id
_entity.type
_entity.pdbx_description
1 polymer ?
#
loop_
_entity_poly.entity_id
_entity_poly.type
_entity_poly.pdbx_seq_one_letter_code
_entity_poly.pdbx_strand_id
1 'polypeptide(L)'
;MHGTFSFCKTAIAFVWFATLLVAASIADGEDVAVEQIKPITITGRVVDLESAGVSGAEVSVQYRQISGMAEATATTDASGDFSVSVKSKPIAFRQWEIVATTDDGREVGFFRYDQSEETNANSEIEIQVEPGQPRAVEVLDAEGNPVVGARVVLQLAYPHSVDGQFTDENGRLELIVPESERVQSVIAWKDDVGFDYQVYALDRNQQADLKTPVPEFPVAGETLRLDGAVPVTVKVVDSSGLPIKGVRLYPWILRKETANRELNLSYFTDSVSQVTDTSGQTTFAWMPTWQTSIVTIWPNVEGYTRTRANYEPAVDQGEFTVTLNQLVTIQGTVFDDQGKPAGGISVGARGDGYGWDNGRGQTTSNDDGTYKLQVTPEQVYMVTAADDERVTDAVPSFAVNVDEPVVGIDLRLRKPTRLTGRLTEEPSGDPIQNERVIVYQYGDDLNSIEGATIANPENSSRYIRPMLVRNARTDDEGRFEFRLGDGAYDIRPPRQEKTEKFEVSGEESLTIDVTTEIQKKVKLTGVVREHKEDRPLAGVRLSGVSQRFNGDDWEALSDEDGSFAVERLGEPAYVHAVSADKSLGAVAILPADENTLEMHLKPTGSAYGILHETDSETPAALIKIQFGIRIPDENNQTWSNRFGGSVVTDSEGRFELVGLVPGWEYELHLEPGPDGTIPSLDSVNIDPGQRVDMGTMTIPAPRKPYVPPTLDERIAKAMGVDATAMDRFTRAIPRCKLNKQKMLMVIGKPDDSRLRRFMQLRYEDRDFRKVRDEFLIMALSTNTPDNVASVEQLFDELNVETTDASTDFSIVLIDSEGALISDNAVTNLLEDDELSKDVVIEWLRSHIGQPIDAKKLLDEALARAKQENKRVLVQETATWCGPCHLLSNFLNENRQWETDYLWIKMDHRFTGARKIMAELRGDASGGVPWYAILDSDGEKLATSNHFETGNNIGFPSRKDGQEHFKRMLLDTRLSMTEDQVDAFVAQLKKKK
;
A
#
# COMPACT_ATOMS: atom_id res chain seq x y z
N MET A 1 -20.85 53.03 -23.96
CA MET A 1 -19.79 52.47 -24.83
C MET A 1 -18.98 51.51 -23.98
N HIS A 2 -19.44 50.26 -23.98
CA HIS A 2 -18.88 49.12 -23.29
C HIS A 2 -18.11 48.28 -24.33
N GLY A 3 -16.93 47.80 -23.97
CA GLY A 3 -16.14 46.88 -24.78
C GLY A 3 -15.54 45.83 -23.86
N THR A 4 -16.23 44.70 -23.76
CA THR A 4 -15.88 43.46 -23.08
C THR A 4 -14.83 42.69 -23.87
N PHE A 5 -13.71 42.33 -23.25
CA PHE A 5 -12.79 41.30 -23.74
C PHE A 5 -12.99 40.05 -22.87
N SER A 6 -13.52 38.99 -23.51
CA SER A 6 -13.81 37.70 -22.91
C SER A 6 -12.55 36.84 -22.86
N PHE A 7 -12.26 36.29 -21.68
CA PHE A 7 -11.21 35.30 -21.44
C PHE A 7 -11.62 33.95 -22.06
N CYS A 8 -10.76 33.37 -22.91
CA CYS A 8 -10.88 31.98 -23.33
C CYS A 8 -10.08 31.13 -22.33
N LYS A 9 -10.78 30.51 -21.37
CA LYS A 9 -10.25 29.53 -20.41
C LYS A 9 -10.98 28.22 -20.64
N THR A 10 -10.38 27.30 -21.39
CA THR A 10 -10.76 25.87 -21.34
C THR A 10 -9.62 25.04 -21.93
N ALA A 11 -9.49 23.79 -21.45
CA ALA A 11 -8.63 22.72 -21.97
C ALA A 11 -7.30 22.42 -21.24
N ILE A 12 -7.23 22.42 -19.90
CA ILE A 12 -6.18 21.65 -19.19
C ILE A 12 -6.74 21.13 -17.85
N ALA A 13 -7.54 20.05 -17.86
CA ALA A 13 -7.83 19.22 -16.67
C ALA A 13 -8.78 18.06 -17.03
N PHE A 14 -8.37 17.07 -17.84
CA PHE A 14 -9.30 15.96 -18.16
C PHE A 14 -8.71 14.55 -18.23
N VAL A 15 -7.42 14.33 -17.94
CA VAL A 15 -6.78 13.02 -18.17
C VAL A 15 -6.81 12.08 -16.95
N TRP A 16 -7.03 12.58 -15.72
CA TRP A 16 -6.87 11.77 -14.50
C TRP A 16 -8.12 10.99 -14.04
N PHE A 17 -9.32 11.39 -14.45
CA PHE A 17 -10.57 10.81 -13.90
C PHE A 17 -11.13 9.62 -14.69
N ALA A 18 -10.79 9.47 -15.97
CA ALA A 18 -11.33 8.40 -16.81
C ALA A 18 -10.80 7.00 -16.45
N THR A 19 -9.55 6.90 -15.95
CA THR A 19 -8.88 5.62 -15.68
C THR A 19 -9.47 4.83 -14.51
N LEU A 20 -9.90 5.51 -13.44
CA LEU A 20 -10.60 4.88 -12.32
C LEU A 20 -12.04 4.51 -12.69
N LEU A 21 -12.68 5.32 -13.53
CA LEU A 21 -14.06 5.09 -13.98
C LEU A 21 -14.17 4.00 -15.04
N VAL A 22 -13.20 3.75 -15.92
CA VAL A 22 -13.28 2.59 -16.83
C VAL A 22 -13.18 1.28 -16.04
N ALA A 23 -12.32 1.20 -15.02
CA ALA A 23 -12.28 0.05 -14.12
C ALA A 23 -13.52 -0.05 -13.21
N ALA A 24 -14.12 1.08 -12.79
CA ALA A 24 -15.30 1.14 -11.91
C ALA A 24 -16.67 1.08 -12.64
N SER A 25 -16.76 1.46 -13.90
CA SER A 25 -18.00 1.38 -14.71
C SER A 25 -18.10 0.09 -15.52
N ILE A 26 -16.98 -0.61 -15.73
CA ILE A 26 -17.01 -2.04 -16.07
C ILE A 26 -17.30 -2.87 -14.78
N ALA A 27 -17.26 -2.24 -13.60
CA ALA A 27 -17.53 -2.87 -12.31
C ALA A 27 -18.97 -2.79 -11.81
N ASP A 28 -19.80 -1.92 -12.40
CA ASP A 28 -21.15 -1.63 -11.95
C ASP A 28 -22.14 -1.94 -13.07
N GLY A 29 -22.90 -3.02 -12.93
CA GLY A 29 -23.98 -3.34 -13.85
C GLY A 29 -24.57 -4.72 -13.62
N GLU A 30 -25.70 -4.76 -12.91
CA GLU A 30 -26.58 -5.91 -12.68
C GLU A 30 -26.50 -7.01 -13.74
N ASP A 31 -26.33 -8.25 -13.27
CA ASP A 31 -26.44 -9.47 -14.07
C ASP A 31 -27.90 -9.74 -14.46
N VAL A 32 -28.29 -9.21 -15.62
CA VAL A 32 -29.55 -9.56 -16.29
C VAL A 32 -29.22 -10.31 -17.57
N ALA A 33 -29.77 -11.52 -17.74
CA ALA A 33 -29.67 -12.27 -18.99
C ALA A 33 -30.15 -11.43 -20.18
N VAL A 34 -29.41 -11.46 -21.30
CA VAL A 34 -29.63 -10.62 -22.50
C VAL A 34 -31.08 -10.65 -23.01
N GLU A 35 -31.80 -11.75 -22.79
CA GLU A 35 -33.19 -11.94 -23.22
C GLU A 35 -34.23 -11.05 -22.50
N GLN A 36 -33.87 -10.36 -21.41
CA GLN A 36 -34.79 -9.49 -20.65
C GLN A 36 -34.49 -7.98 -20.75
N ILE A 37 -33.45 -7.55 -21.49
CA ILE A 37 -33.07 -6.13 -21.58
C ILE A 37 -34.08 -5.37 -22.47
N LYS A 38 -34.83 -4.44 -21.86
CA LYS A 38 -35.73 -3.54 -22.61
C LYS A 38 -34.89 -2.61 -23.52
N PRO A 39 -35.30 -2.39 -24.77
CA PRO A 39 -34.61 -1.43 -25.64
C PRO A 39 -34.68 -0.01 -25.08
N ILE A 40 -33.56 0.71 -25.15
CA ILE A 40 -33.42 2.13 -24.83
C ILE A 40 -33.57 2.90 -26.13
N THR A 41 -34.41 3.93 -26.14
CA THR A 41 -34.58 4.78 -27.31
C THR A 41 -33.79 6.07 -27.11
N ILE A 42 -32.79 6.28 -27.95
CA ILE A 42 -32.05 7.53 -28.02
C ILE A 42 -32.76 8.42 -29.04
N THR A 43 -33.04 9.65 -28.65
CA THR A 43 -33.63 10.67 -29.52
C THR A 43 -32.72 11.88 -29.54
N GLY A 44 -32.58 12.51 -30.70
CA GLY A 44 -31.74 13.66 -30.83
C GLY A 44 -31.82 14.31 -32.20
N ARG A 45 -30.92 15.25 -32.43
CA ARG A 45 -30.85 16.04 -33.66
C ARG A 45 -29.41 16.13 -34.17
N VAL A 46 -29.23 16.06 -35.49
CA VAL A 46 -27.95 16.35 -36.15
C VAL A 46 -28.02 17.74 -36.77
N VAL A 47 -27.01 18.56 -36.48
CA VAL A 47 -26.91 19.95 -36.94
C VAL A 47 -25.57 20.24 -37.59
N ASP A 48 -25.52 21.23 -38.49
CA ASP A 48 -24.28 21.75 -39.05
C ASP A 48 -23.60 22.79 -38.13
N LEU A 49 -22.51 23.40 -38.61
CA LEU A 49 -21.77 24.46 -37.90
C LEU A 49 -22.60 25.75 -37.67
N GLU A 50 -23.70 25.95 -38.41
CA GLU A 50 -24.63 27.06 -38.24
C GLU A 50 -25.88 26.68 -37.42
N SER A 51 -25.87 25.49 -36.80
CA SER A 51 -26.98 24.92 -36.03
C SER A 51 -28.24 24.62 -36.86
N ALA A 52 -28.12 24.50 -38.20
CA ALA A 52 -29.21 24.07 -39.06
C ALA A 52 -29.28 22.53 -39.10
N GLY A 53 -30.49 21.98 -39.15
CA GLY A 53 -30.70 20.53 -39.14
C GLY A 53 -30.21 19.85 -40.43
N VAL A 54 -29.47 18.75 -40.27
CA VAL A 54 -28.89 17.99 -41.40
C VAL A 54 -29.79 16.83 -41.76
N SER A 55 -30.41 16.88 -42.93
CA SER A 55 -31.29 15.82 -43.43
C SER A 55 -30.50 14.67 -44.05
N GLY A 56 -30.91 13.42 -43.79
CA GLY A 56 -30.31 12.24 -44.42
C GLY A 56 -28.98 11.78 -43.83
N ALA A 57 -28.51 12.39 -42.73
CA ALA A 57 -27.33 11.92 -42.02
C ALA A 57 -27.61 10.55 -41.36
N GLU A 58 -26.64 9.65 -41.43
CA GLU A 58 -26.66 8.39 -40.70
C GLU A 58 -26.15 8.64 -39.28
N VAL A 59 -26.90 8.17 -38.28
CA VAL A 59 -26.47 8.14 -36.88
C VAL A 59 -26.23 6.69 -36.49
N SER A 60 -25.01 6.35 -36.12
CA SER A 60 -24.64 5.03 -35.60
C SER A 60 -24.33 5.09 -34.12
N VAL A 61 -24.72 4.03 -33.42
CA VAL A 61 -24.46 3.83 -31.99
C VAL A 61 -23.83 2.46 -31.82
N GLN A 62 -22.54 2.43 -31.51
CA GLN A 62 -21.83 1.21 -31.17
C GLN A 62 -21.82 1.00 -29.67
N TYR A 63 -22.20 -0.20 -29.24
CA TYR A 63 -22.35 -0.55 -27.83
C TYR A 63 -22.01 -2.01 -27.56
N ARG A 64 -21.57 -2.29 -26.33
CA ARG A 64 -21.21 -3.64 -25.91
C ARG A 64 -22.43 -4.47 -25.52
N GLN A 65 -22.40 -5.74 -25.91
CA GLN A 65 -23.23 -6.84 -25.42
C GLN A 65 -22.34 -7.98 -24.90
N ILE A 66 -22.92 -8.94 -24.17
CA ILE A 66 -22.19 -10.10 -23.62
C ILE A 66 -21.47 -10.89 -24.73
N SER A 67 -22.08 -11.01 -25.91
CA SER A 67 -21.55 -11.76 -27.06
C SER A 67 -20.60 -10.97 -27.97
N GLY A 68 -20.35 -9.69 -27.70
CA GLY A 68 -19.50 -8.83 -28.54
C GLY A 68 -20.07 -7.42 -28.75
N MET A 69 -19.52 -6.70 -29.72
CA MET A 69 -20.01 -5.38 -30.13
C MET A 69 -21.30 -5.51 -30.95
N ALA A 70 -22.23 -4.61 -30.71
CA ALA A 70 -23.44 -4.43 -31.50
C ALA A 70 -23.52 -2.98 -31.99
N GLU A 71 -24.22 -2.79 -33.10
CA GLU A 71 -24.44 -1.49 -33.70
C GLU A 71 -25.93 -1.28 -33.93
N ALA A 72 -26.41 -0.07 -33.68
CA ALA A 72 -27.73 0.39 -34.06
C ALA A 72 -27.60 1.67 -34.88
N THR A 73 -28.37 1.78 -35.95
CA THR A 73 -28.34 2.95 -36.84
C THR A 73 -29.71 3.58 -37.01
N ALA A 74 -29.73 4.88 -37.32
CA ALA A 74 -30.90 5.64 -37.74
C ALA A 74 -30.49 6.66 -38.81
N THR A 75 -31.49 7.18 -39.55
CA THR A 75 -31.27 8.27 -40.50
C THR A 75 -32.09 9.47 -40.08
N THR A 76 -31.52 10.67 -40.18
CA THR A 76 -32.21 11.90 -39.80
C THR A 76 -33.32 12.28 -40.77
N ASP A 77 -34.38 12.88 -40.25
CA ASP A 77 -35.46 13.45 -41.06
C ASP A 77 -35.10 14.85 -41.64
N ALA A 78 -36.08 15.50 -42.29
CA ALA A 78 -35.88 16.81 -42.91
C ALA A 78 -35.56 17.95 -41.92
N SER A 79 -35.82 17.75 -40.62
CA SER A 79 -35.48 18.68 -39.54
C SER A 79 -34.15 18.35 -38.87
N GLY A 80 -33.53 17.22 -39.23
CA GLY A 80 -32.30 16.70 -38.62
C GLY A 80 -32.56 15.75 -37.46
N ASP A 81 -33.82 15.42 -37.18
CA ASP A 81 -34.19 14.64 -35.99
C ASP A 81 -34.02 13.14 -36.26
N PHE A 82 -33.58 12.39 -35.25
CA PHE A 82 -33.42 10.94 -35.32
C PHE A 82 -33.94 10.23 -34.06
N SER A 83 -34.22 8.94 -34.22
CA SER A 83 -34.53 8.03 -33.12
C SER A 83 -33.91 6.67 -33.39
N VAL A 84 -33.07 6.20 -32.47
CA VAL A 84 -32.36 4.91 -32.57
C VAL A 84 -32.62 4.06 -31.32
N SER A 85 -32.85 2.76 -31.53
CA SER A 85 -33.15 1.82 -30.44
C SER A 85 -31.93 0.94 -30.14
N VAL A 86 -31.40 1.06 -28.93
CA VAL A 86 -30.24 0.31 -28.44
C VAL A 86 -30.68 -0.77 -27.45
N LYS A 87 -30.18 -2.00 -27.61
CA LYS A 87 -30.42 -3.11 -26.66
C LYS A 87 -29.18 -3.34 -25.81
N SER A 88 -28.96 -2.48 -24.82
CA SER A 88 -27.83 -2.54 -23.90
C SER A 88 -28.26 -2.21 -22.47
N LYS A 89 -27.42 -2.54 -21.49
CA LYS A 89 -27.67 -2.19 -20.08
C LYS A 89 -27.66 -0.65 -19.95
N PRO A 90 -28.66 -0.01 -19.31
CA PRO A 90 -28.74 1.44 -19.21
C PRO A 90 -27.51 2.11 -18.59
N ILE A 91 -26.80 1.43 -17.67
CA ILE A 91 -25.62 1.97 -16.98
C ILE A 91 -24.40 2.12 -17.90
N ALA A 92 -24.37 1.43 -19.05
CA ALA A 92 -23.25 1.43 -19.98
C ALA A 92 -23.29 2.58 -21.00
N PHE A 93 -24.32 3.43 -20.96
CA PHE A 93 -24.59 4.45 -21.99
C PHE A 93 -23.45 5.47 -22.19
N ARG A 94 -22.67 5.76 -21.15
CA ARG A 94 -21.47 6.63 -21.24
C ARG A 94 -20.31 6.01 -22.01
N GLN A 95 -20.39 4.72 -22.34
CA GLN A 95 -19.38 3.99 -23.11
C GLN A 95 -19.80 3.77 -24.57
N TRP A 96 -20.98 4.24 -24.99
CA TRP A 96 -21.44 4.10 -26.37
C TRP A 96 -20.71 5.08 -27.28
N GLU A 97 -20.25 4.60 -28.43
CA GLU A 97 -19.70 5.46 -29.48
C GLU A 97 -20.87 5.91 -30.36
N ILE A 98 -21.16 7.22 -30.35
CA ILE A 98 -22.31 7.81 -31.04
C ILE A 98 -21.78 8.75 -32.11
N VAL A 99 -21.98 8.36 -33.37
CA VAL A 99 -21.42 9.03 -34.53
C VAL A 99 -22.54 9.45 -35.48
N ALA A 100 -22.49 10.68 -35.98
CA ALA A 100 -23.29 11.12 -37.11
C ALA A 100 -22.39 11.32 -38.33
N THR A 101 -22.84 10.91 -39.51
CA THR A 101 -22.11 11.09 -40.78
C THR A 101 -23.09 11.51 -41.87
N THR A 102 -22.73 12.50 -42.69
CA THR A 102 -23.55 12.92 -43.83
C THR A 102 -23.68 11.82 -44.88
N ASP A 103 -24.72 11.92 -45.72
CA ASP A 103 -24.99 10.95 -46.80
C ASP A 103 -23.83 10.83 -47.81
N ASP A 104 -23.07 11.90 -48.01
CA ASP A 104 -21.86 11.94 -48.84
C ASP A 104 -20.57 11.52 -48.10
N GLY A 105 -20.65 11.24 -46.80
CA GLY A 105 -19.54 10.82 -45.95
C GLY A 105 -18.50 11.90 -45.66
N ARG A 106 -18.75 13.17 -46.00
CA ARG A 106 -17.76 14.25 -45.89
C ARG A 106 -17.76 14.95 -44.54
N GLU A 107 -18.90 15.01 -43.89
CA GLU A 107 -19.02 15.63 -42.56
C GLU A 107 -19.34 14.57 -41.52
N VAL A 108 -18.68 14.68 -40.38
CA VAL A 108 -18.73 13.71 -39.28
C VAL A 108 -18.84 14.46 -37.96
N GLY A 109 -19.59 13.90 -37.01
CA GLY A 109 -19.76 14.46 -35.67
C GLY A 109 -19.85 13.35 -34.63
N PHE A 110 -19.31 13.59 -33.44
CA PHE A 110 -19.36 12.65 -32.32
C PHE A 110 -20.11 13.24 -31.14
N PHE A 111 -20.80 12.39 -30.39
CA PHE A 111 -21.49 12.80 -29.16
C PHE A 111 -20.99 12.04 -27.94
N ARG A 112 -20.73 12.77 -26.85
CA ARG A 112 -20.35 12.19 -25.55
C ARG A 112 -21.32 12.67 -24.49
N TYR A 113 -21.89 11.74 -23.74
CA TYR A 113 -22.62 12.07 -22.53
C TYR A 113 -21.69 12.74 -21.51
N ASP A 114 -22.18 13.78 -20.85
CA ASP A 114 -21.48 14.35 -19.72
C ASP A 114 -21.47 13.40 -18.50
N GLN A 115 -20.64 13.75 -17.53
CA GLN A 115 -20.47 12.97 -16.30
C GLN A 115 -21.42 13.41 -15.17
N SER A 116 -22.43 14.23 -15.45
CA SER A 116 -23.39 14.66 -14.44
C SER A 116 -24.33 13.51 -14.05
N GLU A 117 -24.82 13.55 -12.81
CA GLU A 117 -25.79 12.57 -12.31
C GLU A 117 -27.19 12.78 -12.92
N GLU A 118 -27.48 13.96 -13.46
CA GLU A 118 -28.76 14.28 -14.11
C GLU A 118 -28.87 13.66 -15.52
N THR A 119 -27.73 13.45 -16.18
CA THR A 119 -27.64 12.85 -17.50
C THR A 119 -27.87 11.34 -17.45
N ASN A 120 -28.79 10.86 -18.29
CA ASN A 120 -29.12 9.44 -18.43
C ASN A 120 -29.24 9.04 -19.90
N ALA A 121 -29.41 7.74 -20.16
CA ALA A 121 -29.44 7.19 -21.52
C ALA A 121 -30.59 7.71 -22.42
N ASN A 122 -31.64 8.32 -21.84
CA ASN A 122 -32.77 8.89 -22.57
C ASN A 122 -32.69 10.42 -22.71
N SER A 123 -31.61 11.06 -22.23
CA SER A 123 -31.42 12.51 -22.45
C SER A 123 -31.42 12.81 -23.94
N GLU A 124 -32.08 13.90 -24.35
CA GLU A 124 -32.07 14.38 -25.73
C GLU A 124 -30.64 14.85 -26.10
N ILE A 125 -30.16 14.44 -27.28
CA ILE A 125 -28.78 14.71 -27.70
C ILE A 125 -28.73 15.53 -28.99
N GLU A 126 -27.76 16.42 -29.10
CA GLU A 126 -27.47 17.17 -30.33
C GLU A 126 -26.06 16.81 -30.81
N ILE A 127 -25.95 16.43 -32.08
CA ILE A 127 -24.67 16.06 -32.73
C ILE A 127 -24.35 17.10 -33.78
N GLN A 128 -23.28 17.86 -33.60
CA GLN A 128 -22.80 18.79 -34.61
C GLN A 128 -21.84 18.07 -35.56
N VAL A 129 -22.16 18.05 -36.86
CA VAL A 129 -21.26 17.53 -37.89
C VAL A 129 -20.37 18.63 -38.45
N GLU A 130 -19.14 18.26 -38.79
CA GLU A 130 -18.14 19.15 -39.37
C GLU A 130 -17.30 18.43 -40.43
N PRO A 131 -16.59 19.15 -41.31
CA PRO A 131 -15.74 18.53 -42.32
C PRO A 131 -14.71 17.58 -41.71
N GLY A 132 -14.68 16.34 -42.20
CA GLY A 132 -13.68 15.37 -41.80
C GLY A 132 -12.30 15.69 -42.39
N GLN A 133 -11.27 15.61 -41.55
CA GLN A 133 -9.87 15.80 -41.93
C GLN A 133 -9.17 14.44 -42.10
N PRO A 134 -8.43 14.23 -43.21
CA PRO A 134 -7.67 13.01 -43.38
C PRO A 134 -6.48 12.95 -42.42
N ARG A 135 -6.24 11.74 -41.90
CA ARG A 135 -5.09 11.36 -41.06
C ARG A 135 -4.41 10.16 -41.71
N ALA A 136 -3.25 10.41 -42.32
CA ALA A 136 -2.49 9.37 -43.01
C ALA A 136 -1.62 8.58 -42.03
N VAL A 137 -1.65 7.26 -42.13
CA VAL A 137 -0.79 6.34 -41.40
C VAL A 137 -0.07 5.42 -42.38
N GLU A 138 1.23 5.28 -42.22
CA GLU A 138 2.08 4.34 -42.96
C GLU A 138 2.60 3.26 -42.01
N VAL A 139 2.48 2.00 -42.39
CA VAL A 139 2.92 0.85 -41.59
C VAL A 139 4.02 0.11 -42.33
N LEU A 140 5.18 -0.02 -41.69
CA LEU A 140 6.38 -0.66 -42.23
C LEU A 140 6.79 -1.86 -41.38
N ASP A 141 7.53 -2.81 -41.95
CA ASP A 141 8.19 -3.89 -41.23
C ASP A 141 9.57 -3.45 -40.68
N ALA A 142 10.26 -4.36 -40.00
CA ALA A 142 11.59 -4.13 -39.44
C ALA A 142 12.63 -3.73 -40.51
N GLU A 143 12.51 -4.24 -41.73
CA GLU A 143 13.37 -3.93 -42.87
C GLU A 143 12.98 -2.61 -43.58
N GLY A 144 11.84 -2.01 -43.22
CA GLY A 144 11.31 -0.78 -43.81
C GLY A 144 10.46 -0.99 -45.07
N ASN A 145 10.00 -2.21 -45.34
CA ASN A 145 9.06 -2.48 -46.43
C ASN A 145 7.61 -2.20 -45.97
N PRO A 146 6.71 -1.80 -46.88
CA PRO A 146 5.31 -1.62 -46.55
C PRO A 146 4.61 -2.89 -46.09
N VAL A 147 3.84 -2.80 -45.00
CA VAL A 147 3.03 -3.91 -44.49
C VAL A 147 1.61 -3.78 -45.03
N VAL A 148 1.28 -4.60 -46.01
CA VAL A 148 -0.09 -4.70 -46.56
C VAL A 148 -1.02 -5.40 -45.57
N GLY A 149 -2.23 -4.90 -45.39
CA GLY A 149 -3.24 -5.54 -44.55
C GLY A 149 -2.97 -5.47 -43.05
N ALA A 150 -2.17 -4.52 -42.59
CA ALA A 150 -2.06 -4.20 -41.17
C ALA A 150 -3.33 -3.49 -40.71
N ARG A 151 -3.80 -3.82 -39.50
CA ARG A 151 -4.89 -3.10 -38.85
C ARG A 151 -4.35 -1.84 -38.21
N VAL A 152 -5.12 -0.76 -38.29
CA VAL A 152 -4.78 0.54 -37.68
C VAL A 152 -6.00 1.08 -36.96
N VAL A 153 -5.80 1.60 -35.74
CA VAL A 153 -6.85 2.25 -34.95
C VAL A 153 -6.37 3.58 -34.42
N LEU A 154 -7.17 4.63 -34.60
CA LEU A 154 -6.97 5.93 -33.96
C LEU A 154 -7.86 6.03 -32.73
N GLN A 155 -7.25 6.29 -31.58
CA GLN A 155 -7.98 6.69 -30.38
C GLN A 155 -8.18 8.20 -30.38
N LEU A 156 -9.41 8.63 -30.16
CA LEU A 156 -9.78 10.03 -29.96
C LEU A 156 -10.15 10.25 -28.48
N ALA A 157 -10.95 11.27 -28.15
CA ALA A 157 -11.46 11.36 -26.79
C ALA A 157 -12.45 10.21 -26.49
N TYR A 158 -12.20 9.48 -25.39
CA TYR A 158 -13.03 8.36 -24.94
C TYR A 158 -14.53 8.71 -24.94
N PRO A 159 -15.43 7.81 -25.40
CA PRO A 159 -15.16 6.43 -25.82
C PRO A 159 -14.75 6.24 -27.29
N HIS A 160 -14.64 7.30 -28.09
CA HIS A 160 -14.56 7.19 -29.55
C HIS A 160 -13.20 6.69 -30.07
N SER A 161 -13.26 5.80 -31.07
CA SER A 161 -12.13 5.36 -31.86
C SER A 161 -12.50 5.27 -33.36
N VAL A 162 -11.51 5.33 -34.24
CA VAL A 162 -11.68 5.04 -35.67
C VAL A 162 -10.94 3.75 -35.99
N ASP A 163 -11.69 2.67 -36.21
CA ASP A 163 -11.24 1.28 -36.44
C ASP A 163 -11.81 0.74 -37.78
N GLY A 164 -11.46 -0.48 -38.15
CA GLY A 164 -12.10 -1.28 -39.19
C GLY A 164 -11.41 -1.23 -40.55
N GLN A 165 -10.29 -0.51 -40.66
CA GLN A 165 -9.59 -0.31 -41.93
C GLN A 165 -8.20 -0.95 -41.93
N PHE A 166 -7.75 -1.34 -43.12
CA PHE A 166 -6.50 -2.05 -43.34
C PHE A 166 -5.62 -1.27 -44.29
N THR A 167 -4.31 -1.33 -44.07
CA THR A 167 -3.34 -0.71 -44.98
C THR A 167 -3.40 -1.32 -46.39
N ASP A 168 -3.22 -0.47 -47.40
CA ASP A 168 -3.21 -0.82 -48.81
C ASP A 168 -1.91 -1.53 -49.24
N GLU A 169 -1.72 -1.71 -50.55
CA GLU A 169 -0.52 -2.33 -51.14
C GLU A 169 0.78 -1.53 -50.88
N ASN A 170 0.67 -0.25 -50.53
CA ASN A 170 1.77 0.62 -50.15
C ASN A 170 1.93 0.74 -48.63
N GLY A 171 1.23 -0.10 -47.85
CA GLY A 171 1.26 -0.06 -46.39
C GLY A 171 0.63 1.21 -45.82
N ARG A 172 -0.21 1.90 -46.59
CA ARG A 172 -0.79 3.20 -46.22
C ARG A 172 -2.29 3.10 -45.98
N LEU A 173 -2.77 4.00 -45.13
CA LEU A 173 -4.18 4.17 -44.81
C LEU A 173 -4.47 5.65 -44.52
N GLU A 174 -5.61 6.15 -45.00
CA GLU A 174 -6.13 7.46 -44.61
C GLU A 174 -7.44 7.30 -43.84
N LEU A 175 -7.46 7.83 -42.61
CA LEU A 175 -8.62 7.80 -41.73
C LEU A 175 -9.22 9.21 -41.64
N ILE A 176 -10.55 9.31 -41.73
CA ILE A 176 -11.26 10.58 -41.61
C ILE A 176 -11.66 10.82 -40.15
N VAL A 177 -11.26 11.97 -39.60
CA VAL A 177 -11.52 12.36 -38.21
C VAL A 177 -12.11 13.78 -38.20
N PRO A 178 -13.13 14.09 -37.37
CA PRO A 178 -13.62 15.46 -37.23
C PRO A 178 -12.49 16.45 -36.85
N GLU A 179 -12.55 17.68 -37.35
CA GLU A 179 -11.50 18.68 -37.10
C GLU A 179 -11.36 19.06 -35.60
N SER A 180 -12.48 19.06 -34.87
CA SER A 180 -12.54 19.30 -33.43
C SER A 180 -11.94 18.18 -32.57
N GLU A 181 -11.69 17.00 -33.17
CA GLU A 181 -11.21 15.83 -32.47
C GLU A 181 -9.70 15.68 -32.56
N ARG A 182 -9.08 15.59 -31.39
CA ARG A 182 -7.66 15.34 -31.25
C ARG A 182 -7.37 13.84 -31.21
N VAL A 183 -6.44 13.39 -32.04
CA VAL A 183 -5.90 12.03 -31.95
C VAL A 183 -5.06 11.90 -30.67
N GLN A 184 -5.46 11.00 -29.78
CA GLN A 184 -4.77 10.73 -28.52
C GLN A 184 -3.69 9.67 -28.66
N SER A 185 -3.95 8.64 -29.46
CA SER A 185 -2.97 7.62 -29.80
C SER A 185 -3.34 6.92 -31.11
N VAL A 186 -2.36 6.27 -31.72
CA VAL A 186 -2.52 5.39 -32.88
C VAL A 186 -1.83 4.07 -32.60
N ILE A 187 -2.48 2.98 -32.98
CA ILE A 187 -1.91 1.63 -32.91
C ILE A 187 -1.97 0.99 -34.29
N ALA A 188 -1.00 0.14 -34.58
CA ALA A 188 -1.03 -0.74 -35.74
C ALA A 188 -0.50 -2.12 -35.40
N TRP A 189 -1.10 -3.15 -35.98
CA TRP A 189 -0.62 -4.52 -35.80
C TRP A 189 -1.01 -5.44 -36.94
N LYS A 190 -0.27 -6.54 -37.03
CA LYS A 190 -0.58 -7.66 -37.91
C LYS A 190 -0.01 -8.94 -37.32
N ASP A 191 -0.83 -9.98 -37.31
CA ASP A 191 -0.45 -11.31 -36.84
C ASP A 191 0.83 -11.77 -37.52
N ASP A 192 1.72 -12.37 -36.73
CA ASP A 192 3.04 -12.89 -37.15
C ASP A 192 4.03 -11.82 -37.67
N VAL A 193 3.65 -10.54 -37.72
CA VAL A 193 4.51 -9.42 -38.16
C VAL A 193 4.88 -8.53 -36.98
N GLY A 194 3.93 -8.12 -36.14
CA GLY A 194 4.22 -7.33 -34.94
C GLY A 194 3.13 -6.33 -34.57
N PHE A 195 3.46 -5.48 -33.60
CA PHE A 195 2.61 -4.42 -33.05
C PHE A 195 3.45 -3.17 -32.81
N ASP A 196 2.89 -2.00 -33.12
CA ASP A 196 3.49 -0.72 -32.79
C ASP A 196 2.44 0.34 -32.47
N TYR A 197 2.87 1.39 -31.76
CA TYR A 197 2.01 2.48 -31.35
C TYR A 197 2.74 3.81 -31.19
N GLN A 198 1.94 4.88 -31.22
CA GLN A 198 2.34 6.22 -30.79
C GLN A 198 1.25 6.82 -29.88
N VAL A 199 1.66 7.41 -28.75
CA VAL A 199 0.77 8.15 -27.85
C VAL A 199 1.13 9.64 -27.91
N TYR A 200 0.13 10.48 -28.22
CA TYR A 200 0.27 11.92 -28.36
C TYR A 200 -0.03 12.62 -27.02
N ALA A 201 0.76 12.28 -26.01
CA ALA A 201 0.69 12.87 -24.69
C ALA A 201 2.08 12.93 -24.07
N LEU A 202 2.27 13.85 -23.12
CA LEU A 202 3.45 13.85 -22.26
C LEU A 202 3.42 12.64 -21.32
N ASP A 203 4.62 12.24 -20.88
CA ASP A 203 4.77 11.32 -19.75
C ASP A 203 3.96 11.83 -18.54
N ARG A 204 3.47 10.91 -17.71
CA ARG A 204 2.63 11.25 -16.55
C ARG A 204 3.30 12.28 -15.63
N ASN A 205 4.60 12.15 -15.39
CA ASN A 205 5.34 13.05 -14.52
C ASN A 205 5.68 14.37 -15.23
N GLN A 206 5.78 14.37 -16.56
CA GLN A 206 6.05 15.59 -17.34
C GLN A 206 4.79 16.45 -17.59
N GLN A 207 3.59 16.01 -17.19
CA GLN A 207 2.36 16.80 -17.36
C GLN A 207 2.39 18.16 -16.64
N ALA A 208 3.24 18.29 -15.62
CA ALA A 208 3.46 19.54 -14.90
C ALA A 208 4.35 20.54 -15.67
N ASP A 209 5.08 20.11 -16.70
CA ASP A 209 5.94 20.97 -17.50
C ASP A 209 5.11 21.94 -18.35
N LEU A 210 5.26 23.24 -18.07
CA LEU A 210 4.49 24.29 -18.74
C LEU A 210 5.13 24.75 -20.06
N LYS A 211 6.31 24.22 -20.39
CA LYS A 211 7.09 24.64 -21.56
C LYS A 211 7.19 23.56 -22.62
N THR A 212 7.26 22.30 -22.22
CA THR A 212 7.27 21.20 -23.18
C THR A 212 5.92 21.12 -23.89
N PRO A 213 5.86 21.26 -25.23
CA PRO A 213 4.60 21.16 -25.95
C PRO A 213 4.08 19.72 -25.90
N VAL A 214 2.77 19.57 -25.73
CA VAL A 214 2.12 18.26 -25.82
C VAL A 214 2.28 17.75 -27.27
N PRO A 215 2.78 16.52 -27.49
CA PRO A 215 2.91 15.98 -28.85
C PRO A 215 1.56 15.90 -29.54
N GLU A 216 1.48 16.30 -30.81
CA GLU A 216 0.28 16.22 -31.65
C GLU A 216 0.48 15.21 -32.79
N PHE A 217 -0.61 14.71 -33.36
CA PHE A 217 -0.55 13.88 -34.56
C PHE A 217 0.11 14.67 -35.71
N PRO A 218 1.12 14.12 -36.40
CA PRO A 218 1.87 14.89 -37.39
C PRO A 218 1.00 15.26 -38.61
N VAL A 219 1.11 16.51 -39.07
CA VAL A 219 0.43 16.98 -40.30
C VAL A 219 0.83 16.16 -41.53
N ALA A 220 2.08 15.65 -41.55
CA ALA A 220 2.60 14.83 -42.64
C ALA A 220 2.11 13.36 -42.61
N GLY A 221 1.38 12.96 -41.57
CA GLY A 221 1.03 11.56 -41.28
C GLY A 221 2.00 10.91 -40.29
N GLU A 222 1.57 9.76 -39.74
CA GLU A 222 2.35 8.96 -38.78
C GLU A 222 2.93 7.71 -39.44
N THR A 223 4.13 7.30 -39.04
CA THR A 223 4.74 6.05 -39.49
C THR A 223 4.94 5.11 -38.31
N LEU A 224 4.32 3.93 -38.36
CA LEU A 224 4.46 2.86 -37.37
C LEU A 224 5.28 1.70 -37.94
N ARG A 225 6.11 1.07 -37.10
CA ARG A 225 7.01 -0.01 -37.51
C ARG A 225 6.79 -1.29 -36.71
N LEU A 226 6.35 -2.34 -37.41
CA LEU A 226 6.10 -3.66 -36.83
C LEU A 226 7.42 -4.45 -36.77
N ASP A 227 8.16 -4.29 -35.67
CA ASP A 227 9.50 -4.86 -35.44
C ASP A 227 9.48 -6.32 -34.92
N GLY A 228 8.64 -7.18 -35.52
CA GLY A 228 8.54 -8.59 -35.17
C GLY A 228 7.54 -8.91 -34.07
N ALA A 229 7.08 -10.17 -34.07
CA ALA A 229 6.15 -10.70 -33.09
C ALA A 229 6.71 -11.93 -32.34
N VAL A 230 6.33 -12.05 -31.07
CA VAL A 230 6.45 -13.26 -30.25
C VAL A 230 5.03 -13.69 -29.88
N PRO A 231 4.43 -14.67 -30.58
CA PRO A 231 3.09 -15.13 -30.28
C PRO A 231 2.93 -15.56 -28.82
N VAL A 232 1.84 -15.11 -28.17
CA VAL A 232 1.52 -15.49 -26.79
C VAL A 232 0.23 -16.30 -26.77
N THR A 233 0.35 -17.58 -26.44
CA THR A 233 -0.78 -18.50 -26.27
C THR A 233 -1.19 -18.57 -24.81
N VAL A 234 -2.46 -18.28 -24.55
CA VAL A 234 -3.08 -18.32 -23.22
C VAL A 234 -4.00 -19.52 -23.15
N LYS A 235 -3.77 -20.41 -22.18
CA LYS A 235 -4.70 -21.49 -21.86
C LYS A 235 -5.48 -21.14 -20.59
N VAL A 236 -6.80 -21.09 -20.66
CA VAL A 236 -7.67 -20.81 -19.52
C VAL A 236 -8.38 -22.07 -19.07
N VAL A 237 -8.25 -22.39 -17.79
CA VAL A 237 -8.85 -23.57 -17.14
C VAL A 237 -9.61 -23.19 -15.88
N ASP A 238 -10.52 -24.04 -15.44
CA ASP A 238 -11.15 -23.94 -14.12
C ASP A 238 -10.26 -24.54 -13.00
N SER A 239 -10.72 -24.46 -11.75
CA SER A 239 -10.04 -25.01 -10.56
C SER A 239 -9.78 -26.53 -10.64
N SER A 240 -10.53 -27.27 -11.47
CA SER A 240 -10.34 -28.69 -11.71
C SER A 240 -9.39 -29.00 -12.88
N GLY A 241 -8.93 -27.96 -13.58
CA GLY A 241 -8.07 -28.05 -14.77
C GLY A 241 -8.82 -28.26 -16.08
N LEU A 242 -10.15 -28.15 -16.10
CA LEU A 242 -10.94 -28.26 -17.32
C LEU A 242 -10.88 -26.95 -18.12
N PRO A 243 -10.77 -27.01 -19.46
CA PRO A 243 -10.67 -25.82 -20.30
C PRO A 243 -11.96 -24.99 -20.31
N ILE A 244 -11.82 -23.66 -20.23
CA ILE A 244 -12.95 -22.73 -20.30
C ILE A 244 -13.02 -22.10 -21.69
N LYS A 245 -14.09 -22.40 -22.43
CA LYS A 245 -14.38 -21.81 -23.74
C LYS A 245 -15.00 -20.43 -23.61
N GLY A 246 -14.71 -19.53 -24.53
CA GLY A 246 -15.40 -18.24 -24.65
C GLY A 246 -14.87 -17.16 -23.70
N VAL A 247 -13.69 -17.37 -23.10
CA VAL A 247 -13.05 -16.38 -22.25
C VAL A 247 -12.47 -15.28 -23.12
N ARG A 248 -12.98 -14.07 -22.98
CA ARG A 248 -12.44 -12.89 -23.67
C ARG A 248 -11.25 -12.36 -22.89
N LEU A 249 -10.10 -12.25 -23.55
CA LEU A 249 -8.82 -11.86 -22.98
C LEU A 249 -8.30 -10.62 -23.69
N TYR A 250 -7.75 -9.67 -22.95
CA TYR A 250 -6.98 -8.57 -23.53
C TYR A 250 -5.72 -8.24 -22.70
N PRO A 251 -4.59 -7.89 -23.34
CA PRO A 251 -3.44 -7.31 -22.64
C PRO A 251 -3.76 -5.89 -22.18
N TRP A 252 -3.34 -5.49 -20.98
CA TRP A 252 -3.72 -4.20 -20.40
C TRP A 252 -2.81 -3.04 -20.80
N ILE A 253 -1.52 -3.12 -20.45
CA ILE A 253 -0.56 -2.04 -20.65
C ILE A 253 0.63 -2.59 -21.45
N LEU A 254 1.02 -1.88 -22.51
CA LEU A 254 2.25 -2.14 -23.25
C LEU A 254 3.21 -0.94 -23.13
N ARG A 255 4.49 -1.21 -22.96
CA ARG A 255 5.51 -0.18 -22.81
C ARG A 255 6.68 -0.45 -23.75
N LYS A 256 6.78 0.38 -24.79
CA LYS A 256 7.93 0.46 -25.68
C LYS A 256 8.94 1.44 -25.08
N GLU A 257 10.21 1.07 -24.98
CA GLU A 257 11.24 1.89 -24.31
C GLU A 257 11.40 3.29 -24.96
N THR A 258 11.22 3.37 -26.28
CA THR A 258 11.33 4.60 -27.05
C THR A 258 10.08 5.47 -27.01
N ALA A 259 8.96 4.98 -26.47
CA ALA A 259 7.71 5.74 -26.42
C ALA A 259 7.70 6.72 -25.25
N ASN A 260 7.09 7.90 -25.47
CA ASN A 260 6.91 8.93 -24.45
C ASN A 260 5.99 8.49 -23.30
N ARG A 261 5.13 7.49 -23.54
CA ARG A 261 4.11 7.05 -22.60
C ARG A 261 3.73 5.60 -22.89
N GLU A 262 3.38 4.85 -21.85
CA GLU A 262 2.77 3.53 -22.01
C GLU A 262 1.42 3.58 -22.73
N LEU A 263 1.11 2.52 -23.48
CA LEU A 263 -0.17 2.35 -24.16
C LEU A 263 -1.14 1.60 -23.24
N ASN A 264 -2.31 2.19 -22.99
CA ASN A 264 -3.40 1.52 -22.28
C ASN A 264 -4.38 0.89 -23.29
N LEU A 265 -4.31 -0.43 -23.43
CA LEU A 265 -5.16 -1.22 -24.32
C LEU A 265 -6.59 -1.41 -23.79
N SER A 266 -6.93 -0.93 -22.59
CA SER A 266 -8.34 -0.91 -22.13
C SER A 266 -9.24 -0.02 -23.00
N TYR A 267 -8.65 0.90 -23.77
CA TYR A 267 -9.35 1.73 -24.75
C TYR A 267 -9.55 1.04 -26.11
N PHE A 268 -8.90 -0.11 -26.32
CA PHE A 268 -8.88 -0.81 -27.61
C PHE A 268 -9.41 -2.24 -27.49
N THR A 269 -10.09 -2.59 -26.39
CA THR A 269 -10.42 -4.00 -26.11
C THR A 269 -11.24 -4.61 -27.24
N ASP A 270 -12.04 -3.82 -27.94
CA ASP A 270 -12.90 -4.29 -29.02
C ASP A 270 -12.11 -4.71 -30.27
N SER A 271 -10.93 -4.12 -30.48
CA SER A 271 -10.04 -4.44 -31.60
C SER A 271 -9.00 -5.51 -31.26
N VAL A 272 -8.49 -5.54 -30.02
CA VAL A 272 -7.33 -6.39 -29.64
C VAL A 272 -7.67 -7.63 -28.82
N SER A 273 -8.91 -7.77 -28.36
CA SER A 273 -9.30 -8.93 -27.55
C SER A 273 -9.29 -10.23 -28.34
N GLN A 274 -8.95 -11.32 -27.66
CA GLN A 274 -8.99 -12.67 -28.19
C GLN A 274 -9.95 -13.53 -27.35
N VAL A 275 -10.50 -14.59 -27.92
CA VAL A 275 -11.52 -15.43 -27.26
C VAL A 275 -11.09 -16.89 -27.29
N THR A 276 -11.13 -17.55 -26.14
CA THR A 276 -10.72 -18.95 -26.05
C THR A 276 -11.64 -19.90 -26.82
N ASP A 277 -11.01 -20.87 -27.50
CA ASP A 277 -11.68 -21.93 -28.23
C ASP A 277 -12.20 -23.05 -27.30
N THR A 278 -12.67 -24.17 -27.87
CA THR A 278 -13.15 -25.33 -27.10
C THR A 278 -12.07 -26.01 -26.26
N SER A 279 -10.79 -25.79 -26.55
CA SER A 279 -9.66 -26.27 -25.76
C SER A 279 -9.23 -25.29 -24.66
N GLY A 280 -9.96 -24.18 -24.52
CA GLY A 280 -9.66 -23.12 -23.57
C GLY A 280 -8.47 -22.26 -24.00
N GLN A 281 -8.07 -22.31 -25.27
CA GLN A 281 -6.86 -21.62 -25.74
C GLN A 281 -7.19 -20.47 -26.67
N THR A 282 -6.36 -19.43 -26.62
CA THR A 282 -6.30 -18.38 -27.65
C THR A 282 -4.89 -17.84 -27.76
N THR A 283 -4.56 -17.25 -28.91
CA THR A 283 -3.21 -16.72 -29.17
C THR A 283 -3.28 -15.26 -29.58
N PHE A 284 -2.40 -14.43 -29.00
CA PHE A 284 -2.07 -13.10 -29.49
C PHE A 284 -0.85 -13.20 -30.41
N ALA A 285 -1.08 -13.40 -31.71
CA ALA A 285 -0.01 -13.64 -32.69
C ALA A 285 0.82 -12.40 -33.03
N TRP A 286 0.39 -11.22 -32.60
CA TRP A 286 1.00 -9.93 -32.89
C TRP A 286 1.85 -9.37 -31.73
N MET A 287 1.94 -10.05 -30.58
CA MET A 287 2.62 -9.51 -29.39
C MET A 287 4.05 -9.10 -29.72
N PRO A 288 4.49 -7.86 -29.43
CA PRO A 288 5.73 -7.32 -29.99
C PRO A 288 6.98 -7.82 -29.27
N THR A 289 8.08 -7.99 -30.00
CA THR A 289 9.39 -8.42 -29.48
C THR A 289 10.00 -7.44 -28.48
N TRP A 290 9.68 -6.14 -28.60
CA TRP A 290 10.18 -5.09 -27.71
C TRP A 290 9.51 -5.09 -26.32
N GLN A 291 8.42 -5.83 -26.13
CA GLN A 291 7.74 -5.93 -24.85
C GLN A 291 8.43 -6.97 -23.95
N THR A 292 9.27 -6.49 -23.04
CA THR A 292 10.09 -7.34 -22.16
C THR A 292 9.61 -7.36 -20.71
N SER A 293 8.79 -6.38 -20.29
CA SER A 293 8.21 -6.33 -18.94
C SER A 293 6.93 -7.14 -18.83
N ILE A 294 6.54 -7.48 -17.59
CA ILE A 294 5.30 -8.20 -17.27
C ILE A 294 4.10 -7.51 -17.91
N VAL A 295 3.26 -8.30 -18.58
CA VAL A 295 2.02 -7.86 -19.20
C VAL A 295 0.83 -8.47 -18.47
N THR A 296 0.00 -7.62 -17.86
CA THR A 296 -1.27 -8.08 -17.30
C THR A 296 -2.26 -8.40 -18.41
N ILE A 297 -2.78 -9.62 -18.42
CA ILE A 297 -3.87 -10.09 -19.28
C ILE A 297 -5.15 -10.17 -18.43
N TRP A 298 -6.21 -9.48 -18.86
CA TRP A 298 -7.50 -9.49 -18.18
C TRP A 298 -8.47 -10.50 -18.82
N PRO A 299 -8.88 -11.54 -18.09
CA PRO A 299 -9.94 -12.44 -18.51
C PRO A 299 -11.33 -11.86 -18.20
N ASN A 300 -12.28 -12.14 -19.08
CA ASN A 300 -13.69 -11.84 -18.88
C ASN A 300 -14.56 -12.98 -19.42
N VAL A 301 -15.32 -13.63 -18.54
CA VAL A 301 -16.26 -14.70 -18.86
C VAL A 301 -17.33 -14.78 -17.77
N GLU A 302 -18.57 -15.04 -18.15
CA GLU A 302 -19.69 -15.16 -17.23
C GLU A 302 -19.54 -16.37 -16.31
N GLY A 303 -19.91 -16.22 -15.03
CA GLY A 303 -19.91 -17.32 -14.05
C GLY A 303 -18.54 -17.66 -13.44
N TYR A 304 -17.47 -16.95 -13.82
CA TYR A 304 -16.13 -17.15 -13.29
C TYR A 304 -15.53 -15.87 -12.70
N THR A 305 -14.49 -16.03 -11.90
CA THR A 305 -13.74 -14.93 -11.29
C THR A 305 -13.06 -14.05 -12.33
N ARG A 306 -13.13 -12.73 -12.13
CA ARG A 306 -12.35 -11.74 -12.90
C ARG A 306 -11.07 -11.38 -12.14
N THR A 307 -10.06 -12.25 -12.26
CA THR A 307 -8.74 -12.08 -11.64
C THR A 307 -7.69 -11.77 -12.70
N ARG A 308 -6.76 -10.87 -12.40
CA ARG A 308 -5.68 -10.52 -13.33
C ARG A 308 -4.74 -11.72 -13.50
N ALA A 309 -4.30 -11.94 -14.74
CA ALA A 309 -3.22 -12.87 -15.04
C ALA A 309 -1.99 -12.08 -15.50
N ASN A 310 -0.79 -12.50 -15.11
CA ASN A 310 0.44 -11.81 -15.47
C ASN A 310 1.27 -12.72 -16.38
N TYR A 311 1.47 -12.29 -17.62
CA TYR A 311 2.40 -12.91 -18.55
C TYR A 311 3.77 -12.26 -18.36
N GLU A 312 4.79 -13.07 -18.08
CA GLU A 312 6.17 -12.62 -17.93
C GLU A 312 7.00 -13.14 -19.11
N PRO A 313 7.38 -12.28 -20.07
CA PRO A 313 8.04 -12.71 -21.30
C PRO A 313 9.30 -13.55 -21.09
N ALA A 314 10.07 -13.25 -20.04
CA ALA A 314 11.31 -13.96 -19.71
C ALA A 314 11.08 -15.37 -19.13
N VAL A 315 9.92 -15.61 -18.49
CA VAL A 315 9.60 -16.85 -17.77
C VAL A 315 8.69 -17.75 -18.60
N ASP A 316 7.62 -17.19 -19.15
CA ASP A 316 6.55 -17.95 -19.82
C ASP A 316 6.88 -18.31 -21.27
N GLN A 317 7.80 -17.58 -21.91
CA GLN A 317 8.32 -17.89 -23.26
C GLN A 317 7.23 -18.14 -24.32
N GLY A 318 6.16 -17.34 -24.29
CA GLY A 318 5.07 -17.39 -25.27
C GLY A 318 3.91 -18.33 -24.91
N GLU A 319 3.95 -19.08 -23.81
CA GLU A 319 2.82 -19.93 -23.39
C GLU A 319 2.60 -19.87 -21.87
N PHE A 320 1.36 -19.63 -21.44
CA PHE A 320 1.04 -19.71 -20.01
C PHE A 320 -0.41 -20.13 -19.76
N THR A 321 -0.67 -20.63 -18.53
CA THR A 321 -1.98 -21.10 -18.11
C THR A 321 -2.58 -20.21 -17.04
N VAL A 322 -3.85 -19.87 -17.19
CA VAL A 322 -4.65 -19.08 -16.24
C VAL A 322 -5.74 -19.97 -15.65
N THR A 323 -5.85 -19.98 -14.32
CA THR A 323 -6.93 -20.67 -13.61
C THR A 323 -7.97 -19.66 -13.15
N LEU A 324 -9.24 -19.87 -13.51
CA LEU A 324 -10.37 -19.08 -13.03
C LEU A 324 -11.29 -19.95 -12.17
N ASN A 325 -11.64 -19.47 -10.98
CA ASN A 325 -12.61 -20.18 -10.15
C ASN A 325 -14.04 -19.86 -10.63
N GLN A 326 -14.97 -20.79 -10.44
CA GLN A 326 -16.39 -20.45 -10.59
C GLN A 326 -16.79 -19.48 -9.48
N LEU A 327 -17.72 -18.57 -9.81
CA LEU A 327 -18.31 -17.70 -8.81
C LEU A 327 -19.16 -18.55 -7.85
N VAL A 328 -19.12 -18.19 -6.58
CA VAL A 328 -19.86 -18.87 -5.52
C VAL A 328 -21.06 -18.03 -5.12
N THR A 329 -22.17 -18.71 -4.88
CA THR A 329 -23.44 -18.04 -4.60
C THR A 329 -23.58 -17.68 -3.11
N ILE A 330 -23.94 -16.43 -2.82
CA ILE A 330 -24.47 -16.00 -1.53
C ILE A 330 -25.99 -15.82 -1.66
N GLN A 331 -26.77 -16.38 -0.73
CA GLN A 331 -28.24 -16.29 -0.73
C GLN A 331 -28.80 -15.85 0.62
N GLY A 332 -29.89 -15.09 0.58
CA GLY A 332 -30.58 -14.63 1.76
C GLY A 332 -31.91 -13.94 1.45
N THR A 333 -32.53 -13.37 2.47
CA THR A 333 -33.79 -12.63 2.37
C THR A 333 -33.64 -11.24 2.98
N VAL A 334 -34.15 -10.22 2.29
CA VAL A 334 -34.28 -8.86 2.81
C VAL A 334 -35.64 -8.72 3.47
N PHE A 335 -35.66 -8.25 4.72
CA PHE A 335 -36.86 -7.94 5.49
C PHE A 335 -36.94 -6.43 5.77
N ASP A 336 -38.16 -5.91 5.85
CA ASP A 336 -38.43 -4.56 6.37
C ASP A 336 -38.28 -4.50 7.91
N ASP A 337 -38.48 -3.31 8.46
CA ASP A 337 -38.39 -3.03 9.90
C ASP A 337 -39.48 -3.75 10.72
N GLN A 338 -40.53 -4.24 10.06
CA GLN A 338 -41.63 -5.03 10.63
C GLN A 338 -41.40 -6.56 10.47
N GLY A 339 -40.29 -6.97 9.85
CA GLY A 339 -39.95 -8.36 9.61
C GLY A 339 -40.68 -9.01 8.43
N LYS A 340 -41.27 -8.21 7.53
CA LYS A 340 -41.91 -8.71 6.29
C LYS A 340 -40.88 -8.67 5.14
N PRO A 341 -40.88 -9.65 4.21
CA PRO A 341 -39.97 -9.62 3.08
C PRO A 341 -40.13 -8.38 2.20
N ALA A 342 -39.01 -7.81 1.75
CA ALA A 342 -38.92 -6.56 1.00
C ALA A 342 -38.26 -6.77 -0.37
N GLY A 343 -39.04 -6.64 -1.44
CA GLY A 343 -38.57 -6.71 -2.82
C GLY A 343 -38.14 -5.36 -3.41
N GLY A 344 -37.32 -5.41 -4.46
CA GLY A 344 -36.82 -4.22 -5.16
C GLY A 344 -35.66 -3.53 -4.45
N ILE A 345 -35.01 -4.17 -3.47
CA ILE A 345 -33.95 -3.59 -2.65
C ILE A 345 -32.58 -3.91 -3.26
N SER A 346 -31.70 -2.92 -3.40
CA SER A 346 -30.33 -3.13 -3.86
C SER A 346 -29.52 -3.84 -2.77
N VAL A 347 -28.90 -4.97 -3.11
CA VAL A 347 -28.05 -5.77 -2.23
C VAL A 347 -26.64 -5.83 -2.80
N GLY A 348 -25.63 -5.50 -2.00
CA GLY A 348 -24.23 -5.48 -2.40
C GLY A 348 -23.34 -6.28 -1.46
N ALA A 349 -22.37 -7.00 -2.02
CA ALA A 349 -21.31 -7.70 -1.31
C ALA A 349 -19.93 -7.11 -1.63
N ARG A 350 -19.09 -6.99 -0.60
CA ARG A 350 -17.68 -6.59 -0.71
C ARG A 350 -16.79 -7.64 -0.07
N GLY A 351 -15.86 -8.17 -0.84
CA GLY A 351 -14.92 -9.22 -0.45
C GLY A 351 -13.49 -8.69 -0.29
N ASP A 352 -12.72 -9.36 0.56
CA ASP A 352 -11.27 -9.18 0.66
C ASP A 352 -10.59 -10.54 0.87
N GLY A 353 -9.42 -10.71 0.28
CA GLY A 353 -8.65 -11.95 0.35
C GLY A 353 -7.17 -11.71 0.09
N TYR A 354 -6.39 -12.80 0.03
CA TYR A 354 -4.93 -12.69 -0.10
C TYR A 354 -4.47 -12.17 -1.47
N GLY A 355 -5.32 -12.28 -2.50
CA GLY A 355 -5.06 -11.77 -3.84
C GLY A 355 -5.24 -10.24 -3.97
N TRP A 356 -4.78 -9.69 -5.08
CA TRP A 356 -4.89 -8.25 -5.40
C TRP A 356 -6.30 -7.83 -5.86
N ASP A 357 -7.08 -8.77 -6.36
CA ASP A 357 -8.40 -8.50 -6.95
C ASP A 357 -9.51 -8.86 -5.95
N ASN A 358 -10.03 -7.82 -5.31
CA ASN A 358 -11.11 -7.95 -4.33
C ASN A 358 -12.45 -8.25 -5.02
N GLY A 359 -13.19 -9.19 -4.44
CA GLY A 359 -14.47 -9.63 -4.92
C GLY A 359 -15.59 -8.64 -4.62
N ARG A 360 -16.57 -8.59 -5.50
CA ARG A 360 -17.77 -7.79 -5.36
C ARG A 360 -18.93 -8.48 -6.03
N GLY A 361 -20.13 -8.24 -5.53
CA GLY A 361 -21.38 -8.64 -6.17
C GLY A 361 -22.47 -7.62 -5.89
N GLN A 362 -23.42 -7.50 -6.80
CA GLN A 362 -24.62 -6.69 -6.60
C GLN A 362 -25.83 -7.37 -7.25
N THR A 363 -26.99 -7.24 -6.62
CA THR A 363 -28.28 -7.75 -7.13
C THR A 363 -29.43 -6.93 -6.55
N THR A 364 -30.66 -7.21 -6.99
CA THR A 364 -31.89 -6.67 -6.40
C THR A 364 -32.68 -7.81 -5.77
N SER A 365 -33.30 -7.59 -4.60
CA SER A 365 -34.22 -8.57 -4.03
C SER A 365 -35.48 -8.76 -4.87
N ASN A 366 -35.94 -10.00 -4.99
CA ASN A 366 -37.22 -10.36 -5.63
C ASN A 366 -38.41 -9.84 -4.82
N ASP A 367 -39.62 -9.85 -5.39
CA ASP A 367 -40.87 -9.44 -4.71
C ASP A 367 -41.11 -10.16 -3.37
N ASP A 368 -40.57 -11.37 -3.20
CA ASP A 368 -40.63 -12.17 -1.97
C ASP A 368 -39.46 -11.92 -1.00
N GLY A 369 -38.65 -10.89 -1.25
CA GLY A 369 -37.48 -10.47 -0.48
C GLY A 369 -36.22 -11.30 -0.72
N THR A 370 -36.28 -12.41 -1.45
CA THR A 370 -35.11 -13.27 -1.67
C THR A 370 -34.09 -12.63 -2.62
N TYR A 371 -32.81 -12.90 -2.42
CA TYR A 371 -31.75 -12.43 -3.31
C TYR A 371 -30.66 -13.49 -3.52
N LYS A 372 -29.90 -13.34 -4.62
CA LYS A 372 -28.73 -14.17 -4.93
C LYS A 372 -27.60 -13.32 -5.48
N LEU A 373 -26.40 -13.48 -4.92
CA LEU A 373 -25.18 -12.83 -5.38
C LEU A 373 -24.20 -13.89 -5.89
N GLN A 374 -23.50 -13.61 -6.98
CA GLN A 374 -22.36 -14.41 -7.43
C GLN A 374 -21.08 -13.65 -7.09
N VAL A 375 -20.18 -14.29 -6.34
CA VAL A 375 -18.97 -13.63 -5.83
C VAL A 375 -17.72 -14.49 -5.97
N THR A 376 -16.55 -13.85 -5.95
CA THR A 376 -15.24 -14.51 -6.00
C THR A 376 -14.99 -15.35 -4.74
N PRO A 377 -14.68 -16.65 -4.83
CA PRO A 377 -14.33 -17.46 -3.66
C PRO A 377 -12.95 -17.14 -3.08
N GLU A 378 -12.62 -17.77 -1.96
CA GLU A 378 -11.41 -17.60 -1.15
C GLU A 378 -11.25 -16.17 -0.61
N GLN A 379 -12.38 -15.60 -0.17
CA GLN A 379 -12.45 -14.25 0.39
C GLN A 379 -13.43 -14.19 1.56
N VAL A 380 -13.23 -13.19 2.42
CA VAL A 380 -14.17 -12.83 3.47
C VAL A 380 -15.07 -11.71 2.96
N TYR A 381 -16.37 -11.86 3.13
CA TYR A 381 -17.38 -10.92 2.63
C TYR A 381 -18.15 -10.23 3.74
N MET A 382 -18.52 -8.98 3.47
CA MET A 382 -19.65 -8.31 4.12
C MET A 382 -20.75 -8.05 3.09
N VAL A 383 -22.02 -8.14 3.53
CA VAL A 383 -23.20 -7.90 2.69
C VAL A 383 -24.05 -6.79 3.29
N THR A 384 -24.52 -5.89 2.45
CA THR A 384 -25.39 -4.77 2.84
C THR A 384 -26.55 -4.63 1.86
N ALA A 385 -27.67 -4.08 2.30
CA ALA A 385 -28.76 -3.69 1.40
C ALA A 385 -29.24 -2.26 1.68
N ALA A 386 -29.71 -1.59 0.64
CA ALA A 386 -30.21 -0.22 0.74
C ALA A 386 -31.19 0.13 -0.39
N ASP A 387 -32.02 1.14 -0.14
CA ASP A 387 -32.79 1.89 -1.13
C ASP A 387 -32.75 3.39 -0.80
N ASP A 388 -33.62 4.18 -1.43
CA ASP A 388 -33.68 5.63 -1.25
C ASP A 388 -34.15 6.09 0.15
N GLU A 389 -34.63 5.19 1.02
CA GLU A 389 -35.16 5.57 2.32
C GLU A 389 -34.60 4.73 3.48
N ARG A 390 -34.00 3.58 3.18
CA ARG A 390 -33.68 2.52 4.15
C ARG A 390 -32.31 1.91 3.87
N VAL A 391 -31.70 1.40 4.93
CA VAL A 391 -30.38 0.74 4.92
C VAL A 391 -30.40 -0.48 5.83
N THR A 392 -29.45 -1.38 5.67
CA THR A 392 -29.15 -2.43 6.65
C THR A 392 -28.00 -2.02 7.57
N ASP A 393 -27.95 -2.62 8.75
CA ASP A 393 -26.73 -2.65 9.55
C ASP A 393 -25.66 -3.50 8.86
N ALA A 394 -24.40 -3.39 9.30
CA ALA A 394 -23.39 -4.37 8.92
C ALA A 394 -23.75 -5.75 9.47
N VAL A 395 -23.86 -6.74 8.59
CA VAL A 395 -23.91 -8.15 8.98
C VAL A 395 -22.50 -8.61 9.34
N PRO A 396 -22.32 -9.49 10.35
CA PRO A 396 -21.03 -10.14 10.59
C PRO A 396 -20.43 -10.71 9.31
N SER A 397 -19.12 -10.55 9.14
CA SER A 397 -18.45 -11.06 7.95
C SER A 397 -18.36 -12.58 7.99
N PHE A 398 -18.28 -13.20 6.81
CA PHE A 398 -18.14 -14.65 6.67
C PHE A 398 -17.22 -15.01 5.50
N ALA A 399 -16.59 -16.19 5.57
CA ALA A 399 -15.77 -16.71 4.49
C ALA A 399 -16.65 -17.31 3.37
N VAL A 400 -16.19 -17.16 2.14
CA VAL A 400 -16.74 -17.83 0.96
C VAL A 400 -15.60 -18.63 0.33
N ASN A 401 -15.71 -19.96 0.32
CA ASN A 401 -14.70 -20.86 -0.26
C ASN A 401 -15.16 -21.40 -1.61
N VAL A 402 -14.23 -21.95 -2.39
CA VAL A 402 -14.51 -22.60 -3.67
C VAL A 402 -15.58 -23.68 -3.48
N ASP A 403 -16.57 -23.70 -4.38
CA ASP A 403 -17.67 -24.68 -4.43
C ASP A 403 -18.54 -24.79 -3.15
N GLU A 404 -18.48 -23.79 -2.26
CA GLU A 404 -19.25 -23.76 -1.00
C GLU A 404 -20.24 -22.56 -0.97
N PRO A 405 -21.48 -22.72 -1.49
CA PRO A 405 -22.49 -21.66 -1.42
C PRO A 405 -22.84 -21.28 0.02
N VAL A 406 -22.96 -19.98 0.27
CA VAL A 406 -23.38 -19.44 1.58
C VAL A 406 -24.86 -19.09 1.52
N VAL A 407 -25.64 -19.65 2.44
CA VAL A 407 -27.09 -19.45 2.50
C VAL A 407 -27.52 -18.92 3.86
N GLY A 408 -28.68 -18.27 3.92
CA GLY A 408 -29.24 -17.75 5.17
C GLY A 408 -28.64 -16.41 5.62
N ILE A 409 -28.10 -15.63 4.68
CA ILE A 409 -27.62 -14.27 4.96
C ILE A 409 -28.82 -13.31 4.93
N ASP A 410 -29.59 -13.30 6.01
CA ASP A 410 -30.79 -12.48 6.09
C ASP A 410 -30.46 -11.03 6.50
N LEU A 411 -31.06 -10.08 5.80
CA LEU A 411 -30.83 -8.65 5.94
C LEU A 411 -32.09 -7.97 6.47
N ARG A 412 -31.94 -7.04 7.41
CA ARG A 412 -33.06 -6.26 7.95
C ARG A 412 -32.88 -4.79 7.66
N LEU A 413 -33.86 -4.20 7.00
CA LEU A 413 -33.90 -2.79 6.72
C LEU A 413 -34.33 -2.00 7.95
N ARG A 414 -33.76 -0.81 8.06
CA ARG A 414 -34.08 0.20 9.06
C ARG A 414 -34.03 1.59 8.45
N LYS A 415 -34.57 2.56 9.17
CA LYS A 415 -34.35 3.97 8.88
C LYS A 415 -32.86 4.30 9.07
N PRO A 416 -32.19 4.98 8.12
CA PRO A 416 -30.78 5.31 8.24
C PRO A 416 -30.55 6.36 9.32
N THR A 417 -29.37 6.31 9.93
CA THR A 417 -28.78 7.47 10.59
C THR A 417 -28.28 8.43 9.52
N ARG A 418 -28.72 9.69 9.57
CA ARG A 418 -28.27 10.74 8.66
C ARG A 418 -26.99 11.38 9.19
N LEU A 419 -25.86 11.07 8.58
CA LEU A 419 -24.60 11.77 8.86
C LEU A 419 -24.51 13.00 7.97
N THR A 420 -24.47 14.18 8.57
CA THR A 420 -24.26 15.44 7.85
C THR A 420 -22.97 16.12 8.30
N GLY A 421 -22.42 16.99 7.47
CA GLY A 421 -21.28 17.80 7.86
C GLY A 421 -20.94 18.83 6.81
N ARG A 422 -19.91 19.64 7.09
CA ARG A 422 -19.28 20.53 6.12
C ARG A 422 -17.84 20.11 5.86
N LEU A 423 -17.44 20.18 4.60
CA LEU A 423 -16.04 20.14 4.18
C LEU A 423 -15.49 21.56 4.08
N THR A 424 -14.42 21.87 4.82
CA THR A 424 -13.81 23.21 4.83
C THR A 424 -12.30 23.18 4.61
N GLU A 425 -11.77 24.25 4.01
CA GLU A 425 -10.32 24.45 3.77
C GLU A 425 -9.63 24.90 5.06
N GLU A 426 -8.48 24.32 5.39
CA GLU A 426 -7.61 24.84 6.45
C GLU A 426 -6.56 25.82 5.90
N PRO A 427 -6.23 26.91 6.64
CA PRO A 427 -6.84 27.36 7.89
C PRO A 427 -8.02 28.34 7.69
N SER A 428 -8.42 28.62 6.45
CA SER A 428 -9.41 29.66 6.13
C SER A 428 -10.79 29.39 6.74
N GLY A 429 -11.16 28.11 6.85
CA GLY A 429 -12.50 27.66 7.23
C GLY A 429 -13.52 27.81 6.09
N ASP A 430 -13.07 28.16 4.88
CA ASP A 430 -13.95 28.38 3.73
C ASP A 430 -14.57 27.05 3.26
N PRO A 431 -15.86 27.03 2.89
CA PRO A 431 -16.51 25.82 2.41
C PRO A 431 -15.94 25.38 1.05
N ILE A 432 -15.79 24.07 0.88
CA ILE A 432 -15.29 23.46 -0.35
C ILE A 432 -16.44 22.82 -1.12
N GLN A 433 -16.76 23.37 -2.28
CA GLN A 433 -17.86 22.91 -3.14
C GLN A 433 -17.44 21.82 -4.14
N ASN A 434 -18.41 20.97 -4.52
CA ASN A 434 -18.27 19.92 -5.53
C ASN A 434 -17.07 18.98 -5.31
N GLU A 435 -16.80 18.67 -4.05
CA GLU A 435 -15.63 17.92 -3.64
C GLU A 435 -16.04 16.66 -2.86
N ARG A 436 -15.24 15.58 -2.99
CA ARG A 436 -15.64 14.24 -2.53
C ARG A 436 -15.27 13.98 -1.08
N VAL A 437 -16.25 13.81 -0.22
CA VAL A 437 -16.08 13.23 1.12
C VAL A 437 -16.26 11.72 1.07
N ILE A 438 -15.46 10.97 1.82
CA ILE A 438 -15.42 9.50 1.75
C ILE A 438 -15.72 8.91 3.12
N VAL A 439 -16.64 7.94 3.19
CA VAL A 439 -16.94 7.17 4.39
C VAL A 439 -16.61 5.71 4.15
N TYR A 440 -15.80 5.14 5.03
CA TYR A 440 -15.44 3.73 5.06
C TYR A 440 -16.24 3.01 6.12
N GLN A 441 -16.85 1.89 5.75
CA GLN A 441 -17.42 0.91 6.67
C GLN A 441 -16.56 -0.36 6.60
N TYR A 442 -16.30 -0.95 7.75
CA TYR A 442 -15.46 -2.14 7.83
C TYR A 442 -16.24 -3.35 8.34
N GLY A 443 -16.03 -4.52 7.72
CA GLY A 443 -16.48 -5.79 8.28
C GLY A 443 -15.53 -6.34 9.35
N ASP A 444 -15.79 -7.57 9.79
CA ASP A 444 -14.88 -8.33 10.65
C ASP A 444 -13.64 -8.77 9.86
N ASP A 445 -12.49 -8.80 10.53
CA ASP A 445 -11.26 -9.33 9.95
C ASP A 445 -11.22 -10.86 10.00
N LEU A 446 -10.50 -11.49 9.07
CA LEU A 446 -10.46 -12.95 8.96
C LEU A 446 -10.16 -13.67 10.29
N ASN A 447 -9.27 -13.12 11.14
CA ASN A 447 -8.87 -13.76 12.38
C ASN A 447 -9.89 -13.61 13.53
N SER A 448 -10.90 -12.74 13.39
CA SER A 448 -11.97 -12.59 14.38
C SER A 448 -13.20 -13.44 14.07
N ILE A 449 -13.27 -14.06 12.89
CA ILE A 449 -14.38 -14.92 12.48
C ILE A 449 -14.07 -16.37 12.91
N GLU A 450 -14.89 -16.90 13.81
CA GLU A 450 -14.69 -18.23 14.38
C GLU A 450 -14.75 -19.32 13.29
N GLY A 451 -13.68 -20.13 13.20
CA GLY A 451 -13.60 -21.26 12.27
C GLY A 451 -13.42 -20.90 10.79
N ALA A 452 -13.33 -19.61 10.45
CA ALA A 452 -13.14 -19.16 9.08
C ALA A 452 -11.70 -19.38 8.61
N THR A 453 -11.55 -19.97 7.43
CA THR A 453 -10.27 -20.11 6.72
C THR A 453 -10.50 -19.88 5.23
N ILE A 454 -9.55 -19.21 4.57
CA ILE A 454 -9.49 -19.06 3.11
C ILE A 454 -8.10 -19.46 2.62
N ALA A 455 -7.96 -19.84 1.36
CA ALA A 455 -6.72 -20.27 0.76
C ALA A 455 -5.68 -19.13 0.70
N ASN A 456 -4.45 -19.44 1.13
CA ASN A 456 -3.30 -18.53 1.09
C ASN A 456 -2.09 -19.21 0.42
N PRO A 457 -2.17 -19.52 -0.90
CA PRO A 457 -1.14 -20.29 -1.58
C PRO A 457 0.23 -19.58 -1.63
N GLU A 458 0.23 -18.25 -1.63
CA GLU A 458 1.45 -17.43 -1.65
C GLU A 458 2.00 -17.14 -0.24
N ASN A 459 1.38 -17.69 0.81
CA ASN A 459 1.74 -17.44 2.21
C ASN A 459 1.85 -15.94 2.53
N SER A 460 0.95 -15.14 1.96
CA SER A 460 0.87 -13.69 2.11
C SER A 460 0.56 -13.31 3.56
N SER A 461 1.26 -12.29 4.07
CA SER A 461 1.03 -11.70 5.39
C SER A 461 -0.02 -10.59 5.39
N ARG A 462 -0.73 -10.40 4.26
CA ARG A 462 -1.75 -9.37 4.09
C ARG A 462 -2.83 -9.50 5.16
N TYR A 463 -3.17 -8.38 5.79
CA TYR A 463 -4.30 -8.28 6.70
C TYR A 463 -5.61 -8.26 5.89
N ILE A 464 -6.50 -9.21 6.17
CA ILE A 464 -7.74 -9.41 5.41
C ILE A 464 -8.92 -8.84 6.18
N ARG A 465 -9.57 -7.84 5.61
CA ARG A 465 -10.76 -7.20 6.17
C ARG A 465 -11.60 -6.56 5.06
N PRO A 466 -12.82 -7.07 4.78
CA PRO A 466 -13.69 -6.45 3.79
C PRO A 466 -14.06 -5.03 4.19
N MET A 467 -14.16 -4.17 3.19
CA MET A 467 -14.36 -2.74 3.36
C MET A 467 -15.32 -2.22 2.30
N LEU A 468 -16.32 -1.47 2.75
CA LEU A 468 -17.27 -0.78 1.89
C LEU A 468 -16.97 0.72 1.90
N VAL A 469 -16.81 1.28 0.71
CA VAL A 469 -16.52 2.71 0.51
C VAL A 469 -17.75 3.41 -0.02
N ARG A 470 -18.18 4.47 0.66
CA ARG A 470 -19.23 5.39 0.22
C ARG A 470 -18.62 6.76 -0.02
N ASN A 471 -19.18 7.51 -0.97
CA ASN A 471 -18.73 8.86 -1.23
C ASN A 471 -19.92 9.80 -1.49
N ALA A 472 -19.76 11.06 -1.09
CA ALA A 472 -20.72 12.13 -1.33
C ALA A 472 -19.98 13.37 -1.84
N ARG A 473 -20.59 14.11 -2.76
CA ARG A 473 -20.09 15.41 -3.20
C ARG A 473 -20.69 16.52 -2.36
N THR A 474 -19.88 17.52 -2.07
CA THR A 474 -20.31 18.70 -1.32
C THR A 474 -21.08 19.68 -2.19
N ASP A 475 -22.07 20.37 -1.60
CA ASP A 475 -22.77 21.47 -2.27
C ASP A 475 -21.97 22.79 -2.22
N ASP A 476 -22.55 23.88 -2.76
CA ASP A 476 -21.95 25.22 -2.81
C ASP A 476 -21.57 25.79 -1.42
N GLU A 477 -22.13 25.23 -0.35
CA GLU A 477 -21.82 25.59 1.05
C GLU A 477 -20.92 24.56 1.75
N GLY A 478 -20.34 23.63 0.99
CA GLY A 478 -19.48 22.57 1.49
C GLY A 478 -20.22 21.45 2.21
N ARG A 479 -21.56 21.41 2.19
CA ARG A 479 -22.32 20.42 2.95
C ARG A 479 -22.35 19.08 2.24
N PHE A 480 -22.28 18.00 3.01
CA PHE A 480 -22.46 16.64 2.54
C PHE A 480 -23.43 15.86 3.42
N GLU A 481 -23.97 14.77 2.89
CA GLU A 481 -24.86 13.86 3.62
C GLU A 481 -24.55 12.39 3.26
N PHE A 482 -24.57 11.54 4.27
CA PHE A 482 -24.58 10.08 4.13
C PHE A 482 -25.75 9.46 4.89
N ARG A 483 -26.21 8.31 4.41
CA ARG A 483 -27.23 7.47 5.06
C ARG A 483 -26.56 6.17 5.49
N LEU A 484 -26.46 5.98 6.80
CA LEU A 484 -25.66 4.91 7.39
C LEU A 484 -26.53 3.99 8.26
N GLY A 485 -26.24 2.69 8.23
CA GLY A 485 -26.74 1.72 9.22
C GLY A 485 -25.79 1.65 10.41
N ASP A 486 -26.10 0.82 11.40
CA ASP A 486 -25.23 0.66 12.56
C ASP A 486 -23.91 0.00 12.19
N GLY A 487 -22.85 0.39 12.91
CA GLY A 487 -21.51 -0.17 12.77
C GLY A 487 -20.39 0.85 12.93
N ALA A 488 -19.17 0.36 12.71
CA ALA A 488 -17.94 1.12 12.82
C ALA A 488 -17.54 1.75 11.48
N TYR A 489 -17.26 3.05 11.51
CA TYR A 489 -16.92 3.82 10.34
C TYR A 489 -15.66 4.66 10.54
N ASP A 490 -15.07 5.08 9.42
CA ASP A 490 -14.27 6.30 9.40
C ASP A 490 -14.69 7.22 8.26
N ILE A 491 -14.50 8.52 8.45
CA ILE A 491 -14.73 9.56 7.45
C ILE A 491 -13.40 10.24 7.12
N ARG A 492 -13.21 10.52 5.83
CA ARG A 492 -11.98 11.09 5.29
C ARG A 492 -12.26 12.21 4.29
N PRO A 493 -11.41 13.26 4.28
CA PRO A 493 -11.38 14.24 3.19
C PRO A 493 -10.95 13.60 1.85
N PRO A 494 -11.08 14.32 0.73
CA PRO A 494 -10.83 13.81 -0.62
C PRO A 494 -9.46 13.14 -0.81
N ARG A 495 -8.42 13.71 -0.19
CA ARG A 495 -7.03 13.24 -0.26
C ARG A 495 -6.66 12.26 0.87
N GLN A 496 -7.61 11.93 1.75
CA GLN A 496 -7.47 10.94 2.83
C GLN A 496 -6.32 11.20 3.81
N GLU A 497 -5.86 12.44 3.90
CA GLU A 497 -4.78 12.87 4.78
C GLU A 497 -5.19 12.88 6.27
N LYS A 498 -6.50 12.84 6.54
CA LYS A 498 -7.07 12.72 7.88
C LYS A 498 -8.06 11.56 7.95
N THR A 499 -8.26 11.05 9.15
CA THR A 499 -9.21 9.98 9.41
C THR A 499 -9.88 10.23 10.76
N GLU A 500 -11.20 10.36 10.74
CA GLU A 500 -12.01 10.44 11.94
C GLU A 500 -12.86 9.18 12.07
N LYS A 501 -12.67 8.43 13.15
CA LYS A 501 -13.39 7.19 13.42
C LYS A 501 -14.62 7.48 14.26
N PHE A 502 -15.75 6.86 13.93
CA PHE A 502 -17.00 7.00 14.67
C PHE A 502 -17.83 5.72 14.60
N GLU A 503 -18.78 5.59 15.52
CA GLU A 503 -19.75 4.50 15.58
C GLU A 503 -21.14 5.05 15.30
N VAL A 504 -21.96 4.25 14.62
CA VAL A 504 -23.40 4.50 14.44
C VAL A 504 -24.15 3.44 15.26
N SER A 505 -25.08 3.87 16.11
CA SER A 505 -25.78 3.03 17.08
C SER A 505 -27.25 3.45 17.24
N GLY A 506 -27.95 3.60 16.11
CA GLY A 506 -29.40 3.83 16.09
C GLY A 506 -29.84 5.28 16.21
N GLU A 507 -28.92 6.25 16.20
CA GLU A 507 -29.27 7.67 16.29
C GLU A 507 -30.00 8.15 15.03
N GLU A 508 -30.90 9.14 15.14
CA GLU A 508 -31.57 9.69 13.96
C GLU A 508 -30.61 10.47 13.04
N SER A 509 -29.65 11.18 13.63
CA SER A 509 -28.67 11.99 12.89
C SER A 509 -27.37 12.15 13.66
N LEU A 510 -26.27 12.27 12.92
CA LEU A 510 -24.94 12.63 13.41
C LEU A 510 -24.41 13.82 12.63
N THR A 511 -23.56 14.63 13.27
CA THR A 511 -22.87 15.74 12.60
C THR A 511 -21.38 15.64 12.84
N ILE A 512 -20.62 15.51 11.75
CA ILE A 512 -19.15 15.46 11.77
C ILE A 512 -18.66 16.37 10.65
N ASP A 513 -17.95 17.44 10.99
CA ASP A 513 -17.33 18.31 10.01
C ASP A 513 -15.95 17.76 9.63
N VAL A 514 -15.59 17.89 8.36
CA VAL A 514 -14.33 17.40 7.81
C VAL A 514 -13.52 18.60 7.34
N THR A 515 -12.24 18.61 7.66
CA THR A 515 -11.33 19.66 7.20
C THR A 515 -10.24 19.08 6.32
N THR A 516 -9.78 19.85 5.34
CA THR A 516 -8.70 19.45 4.44
C THR A 516 -7.81 20.65 4.11
N GLU A 517 -6.52 20.40 3.91
CA GLU A 517 -5.64 21.38 3.31
C GLU A 517 -5.83 21.35 1.79
N ILE A 518 -6.47 22.38 1.21
CA ILE A 518 -6.44 22.55 -0.24
C ILE A 518 -5.04 22.99 -0.62
N GLN A 519 -4.24 22.02 -1.02
CA GLN A 519 -2.99 22.32 -1.68
C GLN A 519 -3.24 22.92 -3.05
N LYS A 520 -2.90 24.20 -3.15
CA LYS A 520 -2.98 24.96 -4.39
C LYS A 520 -1.76 24.60 -5.22
N LYS A 521 -2.02 24.41 -6.51
CA LYS A 521 -0.95 24.34 -7.48
C LYS A 521 -0.31 25.72 -7.61
N VAL A 522 1.02 25.76 -7.60
CA VAL A 522 1.83 26.95 -7.76
C VAL A 522 2.73 26.77 -8.98
N LYS A 523 3.01 27.89 -9.64
CA LYS A 523 3.96 27.92 -10.75
C LYS A 523 5.36 28.10 -10.19
N LEU A 524 6.22 27.10 -10.37
CA LEU A 524 7.65 27.19 -10.14
C LEU A 524 8.34 27.57 -11.45
N THR A 525 9.17 28.61 -11.42
CA THR A 525 10.05 28.97 -12.55
C THR A 525 11.49 28.94 -12.11
N GLY A 526 12.40 28.53 -12.97
CA GLY A 526 13.80 28.48 -12.58
C GLY A 526 14.77 28.50 -13.73
N VAL A 527 16.06 28.48 -13.39
CA VAL A 527 17.16 28.42 -14.33
C VAL A 527 18.19 27.40 -13.88
N VAL A 528 18.73 26.67 -14.83
CA VAL A 528 19.79 25.69 -14.62
C VAL A 528 21.08 26.18 -15.27
N ARG A 529 22.16 26.16 -14.50
CA ARG A 529 23.49 26.65 -14.92
C ARG A 529 24.59 25.65 -14.61
N GLU A 530 25.68 25.75 -15.33
CA GLU A 530 26.94 25.08 -14.98
C GLU A 530 27.62 25.84 -13.83
N HIS A 531 28.14 25.11 -12.84
CA HIS A 531 28.62 25.71 -11.59
C HIS A 531 29.88 26.60 -11.72
N LYS A 532 30.80 26.32 -12.64
CA LYS A 532 32.07 27.05 -12.77
C LYS A 532 31.99 28.26 -13.68
N GLU A 533 31.35 28.11 -14.84
CA GLU A 533 31.26 29.11 -15.91
C GLU A 533 29.98 29.94 -15.82
N ASP A 534 29.03 29.55 -14.96
CA ASP A 534 27.71 30.19 -14.79
C ASP A 534 26.87 30.24 -16.07
N ARG A 535 27.22 29.38 -17.03
CA ARG A 535 26.58 29.22 -18.33
C ARG A 535 25.22 28.56 -18.16
N PRO A 536 24.14 29.04 -18.81
CA PRO A 536 22.86 28.34 -18.85
C PRO A 536 22.97 26.99 -19.55
N LEU A 537 22.21 26.00 -19.07
CA LEU A 537 22.22 24.63 -19.59
C LEU A 537 20.85 24.23 -20.13
N ALA A 538 20.78 23.97 -21.43
CA ALA A 538 19.60 23.47 -22.12
C ALA A 538 19.46 21.95 -22.06
N GLY A 539 18.23 21.45 -22.15
CA GLY A 539 17.93 20.02 -22.18
C GLY A 539 18.30 19.28 -20.89
N VAL A 540 18.43 19.99 -19.76
CA VAL A 540 18.63 19.37 -18.45
C VAL A 540 17.31 18.79 -17.99
N ARG A 541 17.32 17.52 -17.58
CA ARG A 541 16.15 16.87 -16.99
C ARG A 541 16.07 17.24 -15.51
N LEU A 542 14.95 17.84 -15.12
CA LEU A 542 14.59 18.07 -13.73
C LEU A 542 13.55 17.02 -13.30
N SER A 543 13.71 16.50 -12.08
CA SER A 543 12.75 15.61 -11.42
C SER A 543 12.47 16.16 -10.02
N GLY A 544 11.23 16.55 -9.75
CA GLY A 544 10.77 17.00 -8.45
C GLY A 544 10.00 15.91 -7.72
N VAL A 545 10.38 15.66 -6.46
CA VAL A 545 9.75 14.66 -5.59
C VAL A 545 9.24 15.34 -4.33
N SER A 546 7.94 15.21 -4.05
CA SER A 546 7.33 15.78 -2.83
C SER A 546 7.88 15.09 -1.58
N GLN A 547 8.19 15.87 -0.54
CA GLN A 547 8.57 15.35 0.77
C GLN A 547 7.39 14.70 1.53
N ARG A 548 6.15 14.85 1.06
CA ARG A 548 5.00 14.14 1.65
C ARG A 548 4.79 12.75 1.05
N PHE A 549 5.50 12.40 -0.03
CA PHE A 549 5.38 11.14 -0.78
C PHE A 549 3.95 10.75 -1.21
N ASN A 550 3.03 11.69 -1.16
CA ASN A 550 1.64 11.55 -1.56
C ASN A 550 1.23 12.58 -2.64
N GLY A 551 2.14 13.50 -2.99
CA GLY A 551 1.98 14.47 -4.06
C GLY A 551 2.38 13.92 -5.44
N ASP A 552 2.09 14.69 -6.47
CA ASP A 552 2.47 14.36 -7.85
C ASP A 552 3.96 14.70 -8.05
N ASP A 553 4.79 13.66 -8.14
CA ASP A 553 6.16 13.79 -8.66
C ASP A 553 6.08 14.39 -10.08
N TRP A 554 7.02 15.26 -10.40
CA TRP A 554 7.03 15.97 -11.69
C TRP A 554 8.38 15.91 -12.38
N GLU A 555 8.36 16.06 -13.69
CA GLU A 555 9.54 16.19 -14.52
C GLU A 555 9.43 17.37 -15.49
N ALA A 556 10.56 17.95 -15.85
CA ALA A 556 10.64 19.02 -16.84
C ALA A 556 11.99 19.04 -17.54
N LEU A 557 12.03 19.74 -18.67
CA LEU A 557 13.27 20.07 -19.39
C LEU A 557 13.57 21.56 -19.30
N SER A 558 14.86 21.91 -19.25
CA SER A 558 15.30 23.30 -19.43
C SER A 558 15.38 23.69 -20.91
N ASP A 559 15.01 24.93 -21.23
CA ASP A 559 15.10 25.51 -22.58
C ASP A 559 16.53 25.93 -22.94
N GLU A 560 16.72 26.47 -24.16
CA GLU A 560 18.01 26.98 -24.66
C GLU A 560 18.71 27.99 -23.74
N ASP A 561 17.95 28.79 -23.00
CA ASP A 561 18.47 29.76 -22.02
C ASP A 561 18.62 29.18 -20.61
N GLY A 562 18.46 27.86 -20.46
CA GLY A 562 18.51 27.12 -19.22
C GLY A 562 17.28 27.25 -18.35
N SER A 563 16.23 27.94 -18.80
CA SER A 563 15.04 28.19 -17.98
C SER A 563 14.00 27.08 -18.08
N PHE A 564 13.31 26.80 -16.98
CA PHE A 564 12.21 25.82 -16.91
C PHE A 564 10.99 26.43 -16.20
N ALA A 565 9.81 25.86 -16.41
CA ALA A 565 8.61 26.21 -15.67
C ALA A 565 7.71 25.00 -15.45
N VAL A 566 7.28 24.78 -14.21
CA VAL A 566 6.38 23.68 -13.85
C VAL A 566 5.22 24.16 -12.99
N GLU A 567 4.09 23.47 -13.09
CA GLU A 567 2.98 23.60 -12.17
C GLU A 567 3.02 22.46 -11.14
N ARG A 568 3.31 22.78 -9.88
CA ARG A 568 3.48 21.81 -8.78
C ARG A 568 2.53 22.09 -7.64
N LEU A 569 2.31 21.12 -6.74
CA LEU A 569 1.73 21.43 -5.42
C LEU A 569 2.73 22.27 -4.62
N GLY A 570 2.25 23.28 -3.88
CA GLY A 570 3.05 24.15 -3.01
C GLY A 570 3.54 23.47 -1.73
N GLU A 571 4.26 22.36 -1.86
CA GLU A 571 4.81 21.55 -0.77
C GLU A 571 6.34 21.56 -0.78
N PRO A 572 7.02 21.21 0.33
CA PRO A 572 8.45 20.96 0.30
C PRO A 572 8.77 19.80 -0.64
N ALA A 573 9.80 19.95 -1.46
CA ALA A 573 10.20 18.95 -2.44
C ALA A 573 11.72 18.85 -2.56
N TYR A 574 12.20 17.72 -3.06
CA TYR A 574 13.56 17.62 -3.58
C TYR A 574 13.52 17.76 -5.10
N VAL A 575 14.41 18.57 -5.65
CA VAL A 575 14.56 18.74 -7.10
C VAL A 575 15.92 18.23 -7.50
N HIS A 576 15.94 17.18 -8.31
CA HIS A 576 17.13 16.65 -8.95
C HIS A 576 17.22 17.18 -10.37
N ALA A 577 18.39 17.68 -10.76
CA ALA A 577 18.67 18.12 -12.12
C ALA A 577 19.90 17.39 -12.64
N VAL A 578 19.79 16.78 -13.82
CA VAL A 578 20.87 16.03 -14.46
C VAL A 578 20.92 16.31 -15.96
N SER A 579 22.11 16.56 -16.49
CA SER A 579 22.32 16.75 -17.92
C SER A 579 21.98 15.46 -18.69
N ALA A 580 21.63 15.58 -19.98
CA ALA A 580 21.25 14.43 -20.80
C ALA A 580 22.35 13.34 -20.87
N ASP A 581 23.62 13.74 -20.87
CA ASP A 581 24.79 12.84 -20.84
C ASP A 581 25.16 12.37 -19.42
N LYS A 582 24.40 12.80 -18.41
CA LYS A 582 24.63 12.57 -16.98
C LYS A 582 26.00 13.02 -16.46
N SER A 583 26.70 13.92 -17.16
CA SER A 583 28.02 14.41 -16.73
C SER A 583 27.95 15.52 -15.68
N LEU A 584 26.81 16.20 -15.59
CA LEU A 584 26.54 17.31 -14.70
C LEU A 584 25.25 17.06 -13.92
N GLY A 585 25.26 17.32 -12.61
CA GLY A 585 24.08 17.13 -11.78
C GLY A 585 24.07 17.91 -10.47
N ALA A 586 22.88 18.08 -9.91
CA ALA A 586 22.63 18.69 -8.60
C ALA A 586 21.31 18.17 -8.00
N VAL A 587 21.23 18.16 -6.68
CA VAL A 587 19.97 18.00 -5.95
C VAL A 587 19.81 19.21 -5.04
N ALA A 588 18.63 19.81 -5.06
CA ALA A 588 18.25 20.93 -4.21
C ALA A 588 17.02 20.55 -3.37
N ILE A 589 16.91 21.16 -2.19
CA ILE A 589 15.69 21.13 -1.38
C ILE A 589 14.92 22.41 -1.71
N LEU A 590 13.68 22.27 -2.16
CA LEU A 590 12.78 23.34 -2.51
C LEU A 590 11.73 23.49 -1.40
N PRO A 591 11.71 24.60 -0.65
CA PRO A 591 10.66 24.89 0.33
C PRO A 591 9.27 25.03 -0.29
N ALA A 592 8.23 24.86 0.53
CA ALA A 592 6.82 24.91 0.10
C ALA A 592 6.43 26.24 -0.57
N ASP A 593 6.87 27.35 0.01
CA ASP A 593 6.54 28.73 -0.38
C ASP A 593 7.43 29.29 -1.50
N GLU A 594 8.46 28.55 -1.89
CA GLU A 594 9.41 28.97 -2.91
C GLU A 594 8.87 28.67 -4.32
N ASN A 595 8.75 29.74 -5.13
CA ASN A 595 8.26 29.69 -6.51
C ASN A 595 9.36 29.95 -7.54
N THR A 596 10.61 30.11 -7.08
CA THR A 596 11.79 30.26 -7.92
C THR A 596 12.88 29.28 -7.56
N LEU A 597 13.62 28.76 -8.54
CA LEU A 597 14.74 27.86 -8.26
C LEU A 597 15.89 28.07 -9.23
N GLU A 598 17.09 28.31 -8.69
CA GLU A 598 18.33 28.34 -9.46
C GLU A 598 19.20 27.15 -9.05
N MET A 599 19.62 26.36 -10.04
CA MET A 599 20.44 25.16 -9.81
C MET A 599 21.77 25.27 -10.55
N HIS A 600 22.86 25.10 -9.80
CA HIS A 600 24.21 25.04 -10.36
C HIS A 600 24.72 23.60 -10.37
N LEU A 601 24.80 23.00 -11.56
CA LEU A 601 25.20 21.62 -11.73
C LEU A 601 26.71 21.47 -11.64
N LYS A 602 27.16 20.45 -10.91
CA LYS A 602 28.56 20.08 -10.75
C LYS A 602 28.85 18.78 -11.51
N PRO A 603 30.13 18.48 -11.82
CA PRO A 603 30.51 17.19 -12.36
C PRO A 603 30.01 16.04 -11.47
N THR A 604 29.24 15.13 -12.05
CA THR A 604 28.83 13.88 -11.39
C THR A 604 30.03 12.95 -11.29
N GLY A 605 30.04 12.06 -10.28
CA GLY A 605 31.01 10.98 -10.22
C GLY A 605 30.45 9.62 -10.66
N SER A 606 31.27 8.60 -10.45
CA SER A 606 30.93 7.20 -10.68
C SER A 606 31.47 6.31 -9.57
N ALA A 607 30.87 5.14 -9.40
CA ALA A 607 31.33 4.11 -8.49
C ALA A 607 31.37 2.76 -9.19
N TYR A 608 32.34 1.90 -8.88
CA TYR A 608 32.44 0.58 -9.51
C TYR A 608 32.88 -0.46 -8.49
N GLY A 609 32.59 -1.73 -8.78
CA GLY A 609 32.96 -2.84 -7.90
C GLY A 609 32.72 -4.19 -8.57
N ILE A 610 32.87 -5.24 -7.76
CA ILE A 610 32.62 -6.63 -8.15
C ILE A 610 31.61 -7.24 -7.17
N LEU A 611 30.57 -7.87 -7.70
CA LEU A 611 29.59 -8.63 -6.92
C LEU A 611 29.88 -10.13 -7.03
N HIS A 612 29.97 -10.80 -5.89
CA HIS A 612 30.08 -12.24 -5.79
C HIS A 612 28.80 -12.88 -5.26
N GLU A 613 28.63 -14.16 -5.57
CA GLU A 613 27.57 -15.02 -5.06
C GLU A 613 27.60 -15.11 -3.52
N THR A 614 26.47 -15.46 -2.92
CA THR A 614 26.34 -15.62 -1.47
C THR A 614 27.38 -16.61 -0.93
N ASP A 615 28.09 -16.20 0.11
CA ASP A 615 29.11 -17.01 0.81
C ASP A 615 30.18 -17.62 -0.13
N SER A 616 30.48 -16.95 -1.25
CA SER A 616 31.37 -17.47 -2.30
C SER A 616 32.28 -16.39 -2.89
N GLU A 617 33.39 -16.81 -3.51
CA GLU A 617 34.24 -15.95 -4.36
C GLU A 617 33.83 -16.00 -5.84
N THR A 618 32.75 -16.71 -6.16
CA THR A 618 32.24 -16.82 -7.53
C THR A 618 31.58 -15.50 -7.95
N PRO A 619 31.92 -14.92 -9.11
CA PRO A 619 31.24 -13.72 -9.59
C PRO A 619 29.77 -13.94 -9.87
N ALA A 620 28.94 -12.98 -9.45
CA ALA A 620 27.50 -13.01 -9.69
C ALA A 620 27.19 -12.23 -10.97
N ALA A 621 26.99 -12.96 -12.07
CA ALA A 621 26.76 -12.40 -13.39
C ALA A 621 25.27 -12.14 -13.66
N LEU A 622 24.96 -11.14 -14.50
CA LEU A 622 23.60 -10.77 -14.89
C LEU A 622 22.68 -10.41 -13.71
N ILE A 623 23.28 -9.93 -12.61
CA ILE A 623 22.54 -9.46 -11.44
C ILE A 623 22.26 -7.99 -11.59
N LYS A 624 20.99 -7.61 -11.46
CA LYS A 624 20.56 -6.21 -11.47
C LYS A 624 20.73 -5.60 -10.08
N ILE A 625 21.52 -4.54 -10.01
CA ILE A 625 21.72 -3.71 -8.82
C ILE A 625 20.97 -2.41 -9.04
N GLN A 626 20.10 -2.07 -8.12
CA GLN A 626 19.46 -0.75 -8.04
C GLN A 626 20.21 0.13 -7.06
N PHE A 627 20.29 1.42 -7.33
CA PHE A 627 20.93 2.39 -6.45
C PHE A 627 20.14 3.69 -6.41
N GLY A 628 20.21 4.42 -5.30
CA GLY A 628 19.53 5.71 -5.16
C GLY A 628 19.86 6.44 -3.86
N ILE A 629 19.51 7.71 -3.82
CA ILE A 629 19.59 8.57 -2.64
C ILE A 629 18.40 8.28 -1.75
N ARG A 630 18.66 8.04 -0.47
CA ARG A 630 17.65 7.90 0.57
C ARG A 630 17.08 9.27 0.95
N ILE A 631 15.89 9.58 0.45
CA ILE A 631 15.24 10.86 0.69
C ILE A 631 14.23 10.71 1.83
N PRO A 632 14.36 11.45 2.94
CA PRO A 632 13.38 11.43 4.02
C PRO A 632 12.13 12.24 3.66
N ASP A 633 11.01 11.92 4.31
CA ASP A 633 9.84 12.79 4.32
C ASP A 633 10.09 14.06 5.15
N GLU A 634 9.16 15.02 5.11
CA GLU A 634 9.27 16.32 5.81
C GLU A 634 9.54 16.16 7.32
N ASN A 635 9.02 15.08 7.93
CA ASN A 635 9.13 14.81 9.36
C ASN A 635 10.21 13.77 9.72
N ASN A 636 10.97 13.28 8.73
CA ASN A 636 11.97 12.21 8.89
C ASN A 636 11.43 10.95 9.59
N GLN A 637 10.15 10.64 9.38
CA GLN A 637 9.44 9.45 9.88
C GLN A 637 9.51 8.30 8.88
N THR A 638 9.53 8.62 7.59
CA THR A 638 9.64 7.66 6.49
C THR A 638 10.59 8.20 5.43
N TRP A 639 10.76 7.45 4.35
CA TRP A 639 11.71 7.76 3.30
C TRP A 639 11.36 7.12 1.96
N SER A 640 12.12 7.46 0.93
CA SER A 640 12.06 6.80 -0.37
C SER A 640 13.42 6.86 -1.03
N ASN A 641 13.87 5.75 -1.62
CA ASN A 641 15.07 5.76 -2.45
C ASN A 641 14.73 6.38 -3.83
N ARG A 642 15.42 7.46 -4.19
CA ARG A 642 15.15 8.31 -5.37
C ARG A 642 16.45 8.72 -6.07
N PHE A 643 16.34 9.34 -7.24
CA PHE A 643 17.46 9.97 -7.97
C PHE A 643 18.68 9.07 -8.22
N GLY A 644 18.47 7.78 -8.45
CA GLY A 644 19.52 6.86 -8.90
C GLY A 644 19.08 6.08 -10.14
N GLY A 645 19.50 4.83 -10.24
CA GLY A 645 19.23 4.01 -11.41
C GLY A 645 19.46 2.54 -11.14
N SER A 646 19.70 1.78 -12.21
CA SER A 646 20.09 0.38 -12.12
C SER A 646 21.24 0.05 -13.06
N VAL A 647 22.04 -0.93 -12.68
CA VAL A 647 23.11 -1.52 -13.48
C VAL A 647 23.00 -3.04 -13.42
N VAL A 648 23.42 -3.73 -14.48
CA VAL A 648 23.49 -5.20 -14.50
C VAL A 648 24.97 -5.60 -14.49
N THR A 649 25.33 -6.57 -13.65
CA THR A 649 26.70 -7.07 -13.57
C THR A 649 27.11 -7.83 -14.84
N ASP A 650 28.37 -7.69 -15.25
CA ASP A 650 28.92 -8.44 -16.38
C ASP A 650 29.21 -9.92 -16.01
N SER A 651 29.78 -10.69 -16.95
CA SER A 651 30.11 -12.10 -16.74
C SER A 651 31.14 -12.35 -15.63
N GLU A 652 31.84 -11.31 -15.17
CA GLU A 652 32.80 -11.36 -14.08
C GLU A 652 32.28 -10.60 -12.84
N GLY A 653 30.97 -10.36 -12.76
CA GLY A 653 30.32 -9.71 -11.62
C GLY A 653 30.61 -8.22 -11.50
N ARG A 654 31.27 -7.59 -12.48
CA ARG A 654 31.62 -6.17 -12.42
C ARG A 654 30.42 -5.29 -12.72
N PHE A 655 30.35 -4.15 -12.05
CA PHE A 655 29.36 -3.11 -12.31
C PHE A 655 29.99 -1.71 -12.21
N GLU A 656 29.38 -0.73 -12.89
CA GLU A 656 29.71 0.68 -12.76
C GLU A 656 28.43 1.52 -12.68
N LEU A 657 28.30 2.28 -11.60
CA LEU A 657 27.27 3.29 -11.37
C LEU A 657 27.77 4.61 -11.96
N VAL A 658 26.93 5.29 -12.75
CA VAL A 658 27.28 6.55 -13.42
C VAL A 658 26.22 7.63 -13.13
N GLY A 659 26.64 8.90 -13.20
CA GLY A 659 25.76 10.03 -12.97
C GLY A 659 25.46 10.30 -11.50
N LEU A 660 26.40 9.95 -10.60
CA LEU A 660 26.23 10.15 -9.16
C LEU A 660 26.45 11.63 -8.81
N VAL A 661 25.37 12.31 -8.43
CA VAL A 661 25.40 13.71 -7.96
C VAL A 661 26.19 13.81 -6.66
N PRO A 662 27.16 14.75 -6.56
CA PRO A 662 28.01 14.86 -5.39
C PRO A 662 27.29 15.39 -4.14
N GLY A 663 27.78 14.99 -2.96
CA GLY A 663 27.26 15.44 -1.66
C GLY A 663 26.08 14.64 -1.11
N TRP A 664 25.78 13.49 -1.73
CA TRP A 664 24.72 12.58 -1.32
C TRP A 664 25.23 11.14 -1.20
N GLU A 665 24.65 10.40 -0.26
CA GLU A 665 24.90 8.97 -0.09
C GLU A 665 23.93 8.17 -0.98
N TYR A 666 24.48 7.28 -1.79
CA TYR A 666 23.73 6.35 -2.60
C TYR A 666 23.72 4.98 -1.93
N GLU A 667 22.53 4.48 -1.59
CA GLU A 667 22.34 3.10 -1.12
C GLU A 667 22.17 2.17 -2.34
N LEU A 668 22.78 0.98 -2.29
CA LEU A 668 22.63 -0.06 -3.30
C LEU A 668 21.80 -1.23 -2.76
N HIS A 669 20.93 -1.78 -3.60
CA HIS A 669 20.11 -2.94 -3.27
C HIS A 669 19.89 -3.85 -4.49
N LEU A 670 19.60 -5.12 -4.22
CA LEU A 670 19.21 -6.10 -5.23
C LEU A 670 17.70 -6.06 -5.47
N GLU A 671 17.23 -6.76 -6.49
CA GLU A 671 15.79 -6.94 -6.69
C GLU A 671 15.14 -7.72 -5.53
N PRO A 672 13.85 -7.50 -5.24
CA PRO A 672 13.15 -8.23 -4.21
C PRO A 672 13.26 -9.74 -4.42
N GLY A 673 13.67 -10.46 -3.37
CA GLY A 673 13.66 -11.93 -3.37
C GLY A 673 12.23 -12.49 -3.32
N PRO A 674 12.05 -13.82 -3.52
CA PRO A 674 10.74 -14.47 -3.43
C PRO A 674 10.04 -14.30 -2.07
N ASP A 675 10.79 -13.96 -1.03
CA ASP A 675 10.29 -13.68 0.32
C ASP A 675 9.88 -12.20 0.52
N GLY A 676 9.92 -11.40 -0.54
CA GLY A 676 9.63 -9.96 -0.52
C GLY A 676 10.72 -9.12 0.13
N THR A 677 11.84 -9.70 0.55
CA THR A 677 12.95 -8.94 1.11
C THR A 677 13.76 -8.29 0.00
N ILE A 678 14.23 -7.07 0.23
CA ILE A 678 15.11 -6.35 -0.69
C ILE A 678 16.52 -6.41 -0.10
N PRO A 679 17.43 -7.27 -0.60
CA PRO A 679 18.77 -7.38 -0.05
C PRO A 679 19.56 -6.09 -0.28
N SER A 680 19.96 -5.43 0.81
CA SER A 680 20.87 -4.28 0.76
C SER A 680 22.31 -4.74 0.53
N LEU A 681 23.04 -4.03 -0.32
CA LEU A 681 24.49 -4.18 -0.49
C LEU A 681 25.21 -3.15 0.39
N ASP A 682 26.02 -2.28 -0.20
CA ASP A 682 26.73 -1.19 0.48
C ASP A 682 26.20 0.18 0.04
N SER A 683 26.76 1.26 0.59
CA SER A 683 26.50 2.64 0.16
C SER A 683 27.76 3.34 -0.33
N VAL A 684 27.60 4.44 -1.08
CA VAL A 684 28.72 5.24 -1.58
C VAL A 684 28.41 6.73 -1.54
N ASN A 685 29.41 7.52 -1.11
CA ASN A 685 29.42 8.97 -1.22
C ASN A 685 30.45 9.41 -2.26
N ILE A 686 30.14 10.48 -3.00
CA ILE A 686 30.92 10.92 -4.16
C ILE A 686 31.23 12.42 -4.07
N ASP A 687 32.50 12.77 -4.26
CA ASP A 687 32.95 14.14 -4.55
C ASP A 687 32.79 14.50 -6.04
N PRO A 688 32.72 15.79 -6.42
CA PRO A 688 32.50 16.19 -7.81
C PRO A 688 33.53 15.58 -8.79
N GLY A 689 33.04 14.81 -9.76
CA GLY A 689 33.86 14.12 -10.77
C GLY A 689 34.71 12.95 -10.24
N GLN A 690 34.49 12.52 -9.00
CA GLN A 690 35.24 11.42 -8.39
C GLN A 690 34.80 10.07 -8.96
N ARG A 691 35.76 9.15 -9.10
CA ARG A 691 35.51 7.74 -9.37
C ARG A 691 35.90 6.91 -8.15
N VAL A 692 34.95 6.19 -7.56
CA VAL A 692 35.14 5.40 -6.32
C VAL A 692 35.15 3.91 -6.61
N ASP A 693 36.12 3.21 -6.03
CA ASP A 693 36.18 1.74 -6.00
C ASP A 693 35.47 1.24 -4.74
N MET A 694 34.36 0.52 -4.93
CA MET A 694 33.57 -0.10 -3.86
C MET A 694 34.13 -1.48 -3.46
N GLY A 695 35.17 -1.96 -4.13
CA GLY A 695 35.76 -3.25 -3.88
C GLY A 695 34.83 -4.42 -4.22
N THR A 696 34.99 -5.52 -3.48
CA THR A 696 34.22 -6.75 -3.66
C THR A 696 33.10 -6.84 -2.64
N MET A 697 31.88 -7.00 -3.13
CA MET A 697 30.67 -7.24 -2.32
C MET A 697 30.16 -8.67 -2.55
N THR A 698 29.35 -9.17 -1.63
CA THR A 698 28.70 -10.49 -1.74
C THR A 698 27.19 -10.34 -1.62
N ILE A 699 26.44 -11.14 -2.36
CA ILE A 699 24.98 -11.22 -2.22
C ILE A 699 24.66 -11.69 -0.79
N PRO A 700 23.92 -10.91 0.01
CA PRO A 700 23.55 -11.31 1.37
C PRO A 700 22.77 -12.62 1.36
N ALA A 701 23.03 -13.48 2.35
CA ALA A 701 22.24 -14.70 2.50
C ALA A 701 20.74 -14.39 2.67
N PRO A 702 19.83 -15.16 2.02
CA PRO A 702 18.40 -14.95 2.16
C PRO A 702 18.00 -14.96 3.63
N ARG A 703 17.11 -14.04 4.02
CA ARG A 703 16.55 -14.08 5.38
C ARG A 703 15.71 -15.34 5.47
N LYS A 704 16.00 -16.19 6.46
CA LYS A 704 15.12 -17.33 6.74
C LYS A 704 13.75 -16.78 7.14
N PRO A 705 12.65 -17.16 6.45
CA PRO A 705 11.31 -16.74 6.84
C PRO A 705 11.11 -17.01 8.32
N TYR A 706 10.61 -16.02 9.06
CA TYR A 706 10.26 -16.24 10.44
C TYR A 706 9.06 -17.17 10.48
N VAL A 707 9.30 -18.45 10.78
CA VAL A 707 8.25 -19.39 11.16
C VAL A 707 7.98 -19.14 12.64
N PRO A 708 6.80 -18.61 13.03
CA PRO A 708 6.48 -18.46 14.44
C PRO A 708 6.56 -19.83 15.10
N PRO A 709 7.28 -19.96 16.23
CA PRO A 709 7.40 -21.26 16.89
C PRO A 709 6.02 -21.70 17.36
N THR A 710 5.69 -22.96 17.10
CA THR A 710 4.49 -23.63 17.60
C THR A 710 4.43 -23.60 19.13
N LEU A 711 3.25 -23.82 19.70
CA LEU A 711 3.11 -23.91 21.16
C LEU A 711 4.05 -24.99 21.74
N ASP A 712 4.23 -26.12 21.04
CA ASP A 712 5.13 -27.20 21.44
C ASP A 712 6.59 -26.77 21.47
N GLU A 713 7.06 -26.08 20.44
CA GLU A 713 8.43 -25.53 20.40
C GLU A 713 8.65 -24.49 21.51
N ARG A 714 7.64 -23.68 21.82
CA ARG A 714 7.71 -22.70 22.92
C ARG A 714 7.76 -23.39 24.28
N ILE A 715 6.97 -24.44 24.49
CA ILE A 715 6.99 -25.25 25.72
C ILE A 715 8.36 -25.92 25.87
N ALA A 716 8.83 -26.61 24.82
CA ALA A 716 10.12 -27.28 24.81
C ALA A 716 11.26 -26.30 25.13
N LYS A 717 11.25 -25.09 24.55
CA LYS A 717 12.25 -24.04 24.85
C LYS A 717 12.14 -23.50 26.28
N ALA A 718 10.93 -23.28 26.79
CA ALA A 718 10.74 -22.74 28.14
C ALA A 718 11.16 -23.73 29.23
N MET A 719 10.98 -25.03 28.97
CA MET A 719 11.25 -26.12 29.90
C MET A 719 12.63 -26.76 29.73
N GLY A 720 13.19 -26.76 28.52
CA GLY A 720 14.49 -27.35 28.17
C GLY A 720 15.69 -26.47 28.45
N VAL A 721 15.65 -25.66 29.52
CA VAL A 721 16.80 -24.83 29.94
C VAL A 721 17.79 -25.72 30.69
N ASP A 722 19.01 -25.87 30.15
CA ASP A 722 20.08 -26.67 30.76
C ASP A 722 20.65 -26.00 32.03
N ALA A 723 20.01 -26.27 33.16
CA ALA A 723 20.43 -25.90 34.51
C ALA A 723 19.47 -26.52 35.54
N THR A 724 19.95 -26.76 36.76
CA THR A 724 19.08 -27.21 37.86
C THR A 724 18.03 -26.15 38.21
N ALA A 725 16.90 -26.57 38.78
CA ALA A 725 15.87 -25.67 39.29
C ALA A 725 16.46 -24.66 40.29
N MET A 726 17.36 -25.10 41.17
CA MET A 726 18.06 -24.25 42.14
C MET A 726 18.95 -23.19 41.47
N ASP A 727 19.71 -23.55 40.43
CA ASP A 727 20.55 -22.58 39.70
C ASP A 727 19.70 -21.55 38.94
N ARG A 728 18.56 -21.98 38.40
CA ARG A 728 17.61 -21.08 37.73
C ARG A 728 16.98 -20.14 38.74
N PHE A 729 16.54 -20.66 39.89
CA PHE A 729 15.98 -19.87 41.00
C PHE A 729 16.99 -18.82 41.49
N THR A 730 18.21 -19.25 41.83
CA THR A 730 19.29 -18.38 42.32
C THR A 730 19.64 -17.28 41.34
N ARG A 731 19.62 -17.55 40.02
CA ARG A 731 19.84 -16.52 38.98
C ARG A 731 18.66 -15.58 38.79
N ALA A 732 17.43 -16.04 39.04
CA ALA A 732 16.22 -15.27 38.80
C ALA A 732 15.91 -14.26 39.92
N ILE A 733 16.14 -14.62 41.19
CA ILE A 733 15.80 -13.75 42.34
C ILE A 733 16.45 -12.36 42.27
N PRO A 734 17.75 -12.20 41.99
CA PRO A 734 18.35 -10.86 41.84
C PRO A 734 17.64 -10.01 40.78
N ARG A 735 17.19 -10.63 39.70
CA ARG A 735 16.44 -9.95 38.63
C ARG A 735 15.02 -9.58 39.07
N CYS A 736 14.32 -10.47 39.79
CA CYS A 736 13.02 -10.16 40.41
C CYS A 736 13.13 -8.93 41.32
N LYS A 737 14.14 -8.89 42.19
CA LYS A 737 14.42 -7.75 43.07
C LYS A 737 14.70 -6.45 42.32
N LEU A 738 15.51 -6.54 41.26
CA LEU A 738 15.92 -5.39 40.45
C LEU A 738 14.79 -4.84 39.57
N ASN A 739 13.89 -5.71 39.12
CA ASN A 739 12.74 -5.35 38.30
C ASN A 739 11.48 -5.11 39.14
N LYS A 740 11.49 -5.33 40.46
CA LYS A 740 10.26 -5.30 41.27
C LYS A 740 9.19 -6.23 40.69
N GLN A 741 9.60 -7.44 40.32
CA GLN A 741 8.72 -8.51 39.87
C GLN A 741 8.65 -9.60 40.92
N LYS A 742 7.51 -10.27 41.01
CA LYS A 742 7.39 -11.56 41.69
C LYS A 742 7.83 -12.66 40.74
N MET A 743 8.12 -13.85 41.24
CA MET A 743 8.43 -15.00 40.39
C MET A 743 7.26 -15.97 40.39
N LEU A 744 6.81 -16.33 39.19
CA LEU A 744 5.78 -17.32 38.96
C LEU A 744 6.44 -18.58 38.42
N MET A 745 6.63 -19.57 39.28
CA MET A 745 7.15 -20.87 38.90
C MET A 745 5.99 -21.74 38.40
N VAL A 746 6.18 -22.38 37.24
CA VAL A 746 5.23 -23.34 36.68
C VAL A 746 5.96 -24.65 36.41
N ILE A 747 5.52 -25.70 37.08
CA ILE A 747 6.15 -27.02 37.14
C ILE A 747 5.22 -28.03 36.49
N GLY A 748 5.75 -28.97 35.72
CA GLY A 748 4.99 -30.13 35.25
C GLY A 748 5.64 -30.84 34.07
N LYS A 749 4.96 -31.90 33.59
CA LYS A 749 5.37 -32.61 32.38
C LYS A 749 4.92 -31.84 31.14
N PRO A 750 5.74 -31.73 30.07
CA PRO A 750 5.41 -30.98 28.86
C PRO A 750 4.08 -31.36 28.18
N ASP A 751 3.62 -32.60 28.37
CA ASP A 751 2.39 -33.17 27.82
C ASP A 751 1.18 -33.08 28.78
N ASP A 752 1.36 -32.61 30.02
CA ASP A 752 0.26 -32.39 30.96
C ASP A 752 -0.69 -31.29 30.44
N SER A 753 -1.99 -31.60 30.41
CA SER A 753 -3.02 -30.70 29.85
C SER A 753 -3.10 -29.36 30.57
N ARG A 754 -2.89 -29.33 31.90
CA ARG A 754 -2.93 -28.10 32.72
C ARG A 754 -1.72 -27.23 32.45
N LEU A 755 -0.53 -27.84 32.32
CA LEU A 755 0.68 -27.12 31.90
C LEU A 755 0.51 -26.51 30.51
N ARG A 756 0.07 -27.33 29.54
CA ARG A 756 -0.16 -26.87 28.17
C ARG A 756 -1.15 -25.71 28.14
N ARG A 757 -2.23 -25.80 28.93
CA ARG A 757 -3.22 -24.72 29.07
C ARG A 757 -2.61 -23.45 29.65
N PHE A 758 -1.79 -23.54 30.70
CA PHE A 758 -1.06 -22.37 31.21
C PHE A 758 -0.13 -21.75 30.16
N MET A 759 0.59 -22.58 29.41
CA MET A 759 1.52 -22.11 28.37
C MET A 759 0.77 -21.45 27.21
N GLN A 760 -0.40 -21.96 26.86
CA GLN A 760 -1.31 -21.32 25.92
C GLN A 760 -1.71 -19.92 26.42
N LEU A 761 -2.15 -19.80 27.67
CA LEU A 761 -2.47 -18.50 28.29
C LEU A 761 -1.26 -17.55 28.25
N ARG A 762 -0.07 -18.05 28.61
CA ARG A 762 1.17 -17.26 28.61
C ARG A 762 1.52 -16.67 27.24
N TYR A 763 1.32 -17.43 26.18
CA TYR A 763 1.83 -17.10 24.85
C TYR A 763 0.77 -16.49 23.92
N GLU A 764 -0.48 -16.88 24.06
CA GLU A 764 -1.55 -16.61 23.08
C GLU A 764 -2.65 -15.70 23.64
N ASP A 765 -2.88 -15.69 24.95
CA ASP A 765 -4.02 -14.99 25.54
C ASP A 765 -3.77 -13.48 25.77
N ARG A 766 -4.75 -12.65 25.40
CA ARG A 766 -4.67 -11.19 25.50
C ARG A 766 -4.87 -10.67 26.93
N ASP A 767 -5.65 -11.35 27.77
CA ASP A 767 -5.92 -10.91 29.14
C ASP A 767 -4.78 -11.26 30.08
N PHE A 768 -4.14 -12.42 29.87
CA PHE A 768 -2.93 -12.78 30.59
C PHE A 768 -1.82 -11.74 30.37
N ARG A 769 -1.68 -11.18 29.15
CA ARG A 769 -0.70 -10.10 28.86
C ARG A 769 -0.87 -8.89 29.76
N LYS A 770 -2.07 -8.60 30.27
CA LYS A 770 -2.35 -7.44 31.14
C LYS A 770 -1.79 -7.61 32.56
N VAL A 771 -1.58 -8.85 33.01
CA VAL A 771 -1.05 -9.16 34.35
C VAL A 771 0.38 -9.72 34.33
N ARG A 772 0.80 -10.29 33.19
CA ARG A 772 2.08 -11.00 33.02
C ARG A 772 3.30 -10.18 33.47
N ASP A 773 3.33 -8.89 33.15
CA ASP A 773 4.55 -8.10 33.27
C ASP A 773 4.98 -7.86 34.74
N GLU A 774 4.10 -8.18 35.71
CA GLU A 774 4.41 -8.20 37.15
C GLU A 774 5.18 -9.46 37.61
N PHE A 775 5.23 -10.49 36.76
CA PHE A 775 5.76 -11.80 37.10
C PHE A 775 6.90 -12.21 36.18
N LEU A 776 8.03 -12.59 36.76
CA LEU A 776 9.07 -13.35 36.06
C LEU A 776 8.66 -14.82 36.04
N ILE A 777 8.29 -15.33 34.87
CA ILE A 777 7.81 -16.71 34.73
C ILE A 777 8.98 -17.68 34.56
N MET A 778 9.06 -18.67 35.45
CA MET A 778 10.02 -19.77 35.39
C MET A 778 9.31 -21.10 35.17
N ALA A 779 9.49 -21.70 34.00
CA ALA A 779 8.94 -23.01 33.70
C ALA A 779 9.94 -24.14 34.00
N LEU A 780 9.56 -25.10 34.84
CA LEU A 780 10.39 -26.25 35.23
C LEU A 780 9.74 -27.54 34.72
N SER A 781 10.52 -28.35 34.01
CA SER A 781 10.10 -29.68 33.55
C SER A 781 10.17 -30.68 34.70
N THR A 782 9.29 -31.67 34.72
CA THR A 782 9.40 -32.91 35.51
C THR A 782 9.45 -34.17 34.63
N ASN A 783 9.85 -34.00 33.36
CA ASN A 783 9.85 -35.07 32.35
C ASN A 783 10.90 -36.19 32.58
N THR A 784 11.88 -35.97 33.45
CA THR A 784 12.96 -36.94 33.74
C THR A 784 13.16 -37.07 35.26
N PRO A 785 13.70 -38.20 35.75
CA PRO A 785 14.01 -38.37 37.17
C PRO A 785 14.94 -37.28 37.73
N ASP A 786 15.94 -36.85 36.96
CA ASP A 786 16.86 -35.77 37.37
C ASP A 786 16.15 -34.42 37.51
N ASN A 787 15.21 -34.15 36.61
CA ASN A 787 14.37 -32.95 36.67
C ASN A 787 13.46 -32.97 37.90
N VAL A 788 12.86 -34.12 38.21
CA VAL A 788 12.04 -34.30 39.42
C VAL A 788 12.89 -34.05 40.67
N ALA A 789 14.03 -34.74 40.81
CA ALA A 789 14.93 -34.56 41.95
C ALA A 789 15.41 -33.10 42.10
N SER A 790 15.66 -32.41 40.97
CA SER A 790 16.03 -31.01 41.00
C SER A 790 14.91 -30.09 41.48
N VAL A 791 13.65 -30.37 41.14
CA VAL A 791 12.48 -29.63 41.62
C VAL A 791 12.22 -29.90 43.09
N GLU A 792 12.30 -31.16 43.53
CA GLU A 792 12.15 -31.56 44.93
C GLU A 792 13.15 -30.84 45.84
N GLN A 793 14.42 -30.76 45.41
CA GLN A 793 15.44 -29.99 46.12
C GLN A 793 15.08 -28.52 46.28
N LEU A 794 14.48 -27.90 45.25
CA LEU A 794 14.04 -26.51 45.33
C LEU A 794 12.81 -26.36 46.23
N PHE A 795 11.87 -27.31 46.21
CA PHE A 795 10.70 -27.30 47.07
C PHE A 795 11.08 -27.42 48.55
N ASP A 796 12.04 -28.29 48.87
CA ASP A 796 12.58 -28.42 50.23
C ASP A 796 13.16 -27.09 50.74
N GLU A 797 13.95 -26.39 49.92
CA GLU A 797 14.52 -25.07 50.27
C GLU A 797 13.42 -24.01 50.48
N LEU A 798 12.34 -24.07 49.70
CA LEU A 798 11.23 -23.13 49.76
C LEU A 798 10.16 -23.51 50.81
N ASN A 799 10.31 -24.65 51.49
CA ASN A 799 9.31 -25.25 52.38
C ASN A 799 7.95 -25.49 51.69
N VAL A 800 7.97 -25.89 50.42
CA VAL A 800 6.78 -26.32 49.66
C VAL A 800 6.55 -27.81 49.91
N GLU A 801 5.31 -28.22 50.15
CA GLU A 801 4.99 -29.63 50.38
C GLU A 801 5.16 -30.46 49.09
N THR A 802 6.13 -31.39 49.10
CA THR A 802 6.43 -32.27 47.96
C THR A 802 5.53 -33.51 47.99
N THR A 803 4.66 -33.63 46.99
CA THR A 803 3.80 -34.81 46.72
C THR A 803 3.88 -35.20 45.24
N ASP A 804 3.45 -36.42 44.88
CA ASP A 804 3.32 -36.84 43.47
C ASP A 804 2.44 -35.86 42.66
N ALA A 805 1.37 -35.34 43.28
CA ALA A 805 0.50 -34.34 42.68
C ALA A 805 1.23 -33.01 42.41
N SER A 806 2.16 -32.61 43.30
CA SER A 806 2.93 -31.37 43.15
C SER A 806 4.00 -31.44 42.05
N THR A 807 4.47 -32.64 41.70
CA THR A 807 5.46 -32.86 40.62
C THR A 807 4.80 -33.13 39.27
N ASP A 808 3.52 -33.53 39.25
CA ASP A 808 2.71 -33.62 38.02
C ASP A 808 2.37 -32.24 37.45
N PHE A 809 1.84 -31.33 38.28
CA PHE A 809 1.62 -29.93 37.91
C PHE A 809 1.60 -29.02 39.14
N SER A 810 2.44 -27.98 39.13
CA SER A 810 2.45 -26.94 40.17
C SER A 810 2.60 -25.53 39.66
N ILE A 811 1.88 -24.58 40.27
CA ILE A 811 2.12 -23.15 40.16
C ILE A 811 2.52 -22.64 41.54
N VAL A 812 3.72 -22.07 41.64
CA VAL A 812 4.28 -21.54 42.89
C VAL A 812 4.60 -20.07 42.71
N LEU A 813 4.14 -19.25 43.63
CA LEU A 813 4.36 -17.80 43.63
C LEU A 813 5.36 -17.43 44.71
N ILE A 814 6.43 -16.77 44.30
CA ILE A 814 7.54 -16.33 45.13
C ILE A 814 7.63 -14.80 45.06
N ASP A 815 7.93 -14.15 46.18
CA ASP A 815 8.13 -12.71 46.21
C ASP A 815 9.46 -12.28 45.56
N SER A 816 9.73 -10.98 45.54
CA SER A 816 10.95 -10.44 44.93
C SER A 816 12.24 -10.72 45.73
N GLU A 817 12.13 -11.18 46.98
CA GLU A 817 13.24 -11.50 47.87
C GLU A 817 13.50 -13.01 47.97
N GLY A 818 12.67 -13.83 47.33
CA GLY A 818 12.80 -15.29 47.29
C GLY A 818 11.95 -16.04 48.31
N ALA A 819 11.03 -15.37 49.01
CA ALA A 819 10.14 -16.01 49.96
C ALA A 819 8.85 -16.53 49.30
N LEU A 820 8.38 -17.69 49.77
CA LEU A 820 7.13 -18.29 49.32
C LEU A 820 5.92 -17.40 49.68
N ILE A 821 5.10 -17.08 48.67
CA ILE A 821 3.81 -16.39 48.85
C ILE A 821 2.66 -17.41 48.87
N SER A 822 2.64 -18.31 47.88
CA SER A 822 1.54 -19.27 47.65
C SER A 822 2.04 -20.45 46.82
N ASP A 823 1.45 -21.62 47.01
CA ASP A 823 1.69 -22.83 46.22
C ASP A 823 0.38 -23.54 45.84
N ASN A 824 0.51 -24.68 45.16
CA ASN A 824 -0.60 -25.48 44.66
C ASN A 824 -1.42 -26.18 45.76
N ALA A 825 -0.89 -26.38 46.97
CA ALA A 825 -1.67 -26.96 48.07
C ALA A 825 -2.71 -25.99 48.63
N VAL A 826 -2.57 -24.69 48.32
CA VAL A 826 -3.38 -23.59 48.89
C VAL A 826 -4.34 -22.97 47.86
N THR A 827 -4.18 -23.25 46.56
CA THR A 827 -4.87 -22.51 45.49
C THR A 827 -5.74 -23.40 44.59
N ASN A 828 -7.07 -23.24 44.61
CA ASN A 828 -7.96 -23.95 43.68
C ASN A 828 -8.02 -23.20 42.33
N LEU A 829 -7.07 -23.49 41.44
CA LEU A 829 -6.99 -22.91 40.08
C LEU A 829 -7.71 -23.74 39.01
N LEU A 830 -8.34 -24.84 39.42
CA LEU A 830 -9.00 -25.80 38.52
C LEU A 830 -10.52 -25.66 38.60
N GLU A 831 -11.18 -25.72 37.45
CA GLU A 831 -12.63 -25.89 37.30
C GLU A 831 -12.86 -27.11 36.40
N ASP A 832 -13.67 -28.07 36.85
CA ASP A 832 -13.92 -29.35 36.14
C ASP A 832 -12.63 -30.09 35.72
N ASP A 833 -11.65 -30.14 36.62
CA ASP A 833 -10.30 -30.72 36.42
C ASP A 833 -9.44 -30.04 35.33
N GLU A 834 -9.89 -28.91 34.78
CA GLU A 834 -9.13 -28.09 33.82
C GLU A 834 -8.63 -26.78 34.44
N LEU A 835 -7.51 -26.26 33.92
CA LEU A 835 -6.97 -24.97 34.37
C LEU A 835 -7.85 -23.82 33.85
N SER A 836 -8.57 -23.16 34.77
CA SER A 836 -9.48 -22.06 34.43
C SER A 836 -8.72 -20.76 34.17
N LYS A 837 -8.94 -20.15 33.01
CA LYS A 837 -8.34 -18.86 32.62
C LYS A 837 -8.69 -17.77 33.64
N ASP A 838 -9.97 -17.63 33.96
CA ASP A 838 -10.48 -16.51 34.74
C ASP A 838 -10.00 -16.59 36.19
N VAL A 839 -10.00 -17.81 36.76
CA VAL A 839 -9.47 -18.06 38.11
C VAL A 839 -7.98 -17.77 38.19
N VAL A 840 -7.18 -18.21 37.21
CA VAL A 840 -5.74 -17.93 37.16
C VAL A 840 -5.46 -16.44 37.07
N ILE A 841 -6.16 -15.72 36.18
CA ILE A 841 -5.94 -14.28 35.99
C ILE A 841 -6.34 -13.50 37.24
N GLU A 842 -7.48 -13.82 37.86
CA GLU A 842 -7.93 -13.14 39.08
C GLU A 842 -7.00 -13.41 40.26
N TRP A 843 -6.52 -14.65 40.41
CA TRP A 843 -5.51 -14.98 41.41
C TRP A 843 -4.20 -14.22 41.17
N LEU A 844 -3.70 -14.13 39.94
CA LEU A 844 -2.50 -13.32 39.65
C LEU A 844 -2.75 -11.84 39.98
N ARG A 845 -3.92 -11.31 39.61
CA ARG A 845 -4.30 -9.91 39.85
C ARG A 845 -4.34 -9.59 41.35
N SER A 846 -4.85 -10.50 42.19
CA SER A 846 -4.90 -10.29 43.64
C SER A 846 -3.51 -10.18 44.29
N HIS A 847 -2.46 -10.59 43.58
CA HIS A 847 -1.07 -10.51 44.03
C HIS A 847 -0.30 -9.33 43.40
N ILE A 848 -0.93 -8.47 42.61
CA ILE A 848 -0.28 -7.26 42.09
C ILE A 848 -0.22 -6.21 43.19
N GLY A 849 0.99 -5.70 43.46
CA GLY A 849 1.20 -4.63 44.44
C GLY A 849 0.73 -3.27 43.95
N GLN A 850 0.77 -2.27 44.81
CA GLN A 850 0.52 -0.89 44.36
C GLN A 850 1.61 -0.45 43.37
N PRO A 851 1.22 0.15 42.22
CA PRO A 851 2.20 0.69 41.27
C PRO A 851 3.10 1.72 41.93
N ILE A 852 4.39 1.69 41.58
CA ILE A 852 5.35 2.71 42.03
C ILE A 852 5.02 4.04 41.34
N ASP A 853 4.97 5.12 42.12
CA ASP A 853 4.86 6.48 41.61
C ASP A 853 6.23 6.93 41.08
N ALA A 854 6.35 7.05 39.77
CA ALA A 854 7.59 7.40 39.09
C ALA A 854 8.07 8.82 39.44
N LYS A 855 7.13 9.76 39.65
CA LYS A 855 7.48 11.13 40.02
C LYS A 855 8.06 11.17 41.42
N LYS A 856 7.40 10.51 42.36
CA LYS A 856 7.91 10.40 43.74
C LYS A 856 9.29 9.75 43.77
N LEU A 857 9.50 8.67 43.01
CA LEU A 857 10.80 8.00 42.90
C LEU A 857 11.89 8.92 42.37
N LEU A 858 11.60 9.72 41.33
CA LEU A 858 12.54 10.69 40.78
C LEU A 858 12.85 11.81 41.78
N ASP A 859 11.82 12.39 42.40
CA ASP A 859 11.97 13.49 43.37
C ASP A 859 12.81 13.04 44.59
N GLU A 860 12.60 11.82 45.09
CA GLU A 860 13.40 11.23 46.17
C GLU A 860 14.85 10.96 45.75
N ALA A 861 15.07 10.48 44.52
CA ALA A 861 16.41 10.25 43.99
C ALA A 861 17.20 11.55 43.82
N LEU A 862 16.57 12.61 43.32
CA LEU A 862 17.18 13.94 43.19
C LEU A 862 17.51 14.54 44.56
N ALA A 863 16.60 14.45 45.53
CA ALA A 863 16.86 14.90 46.91
C ALA A 863 18.06 14.17 47.53
N ARG A 864 18.14 12.84 47.33
CA ARG A 864 19.26 12.03 47.79
C ARG A 864 20.56 12.36 47.04
N ALA A 865 20.50 12.58 45.73
CA ALA A 865 21.64 12.98 44.92
C ALA A 865 22.23 14.31 45.42
N LYS A 866 21.37 15.27 45.79
CA LYS A 866 21.78 16.53 46.40
C LYS A 866 22.45 16.33 47.76
N GLN A 867 21.93 15.44 48.60
CA GLN A 867 22.49 15.14 49.93
C GLN A 867 23.84 14.40 49.85
N GLU A 868 23.97 13.44 48.94
CA GLU A 868 25.18 12.61 48.78
C GLU A 868 26.21 13.23 47.83
N ASN A 869 25.93 14.40 47.24
CA ASN A 869 26.71 15.00 46.17
C ASN A 869 26.96 14.03 45.01
N LYS A 870 25.86 13.54 44.43
CA LYS A 870 25.81 12.60 43.30
C LYS A 870 24.95 13.15 42.17
N ARG A 871 24.95 12.43 41.05
CA ARG A 871 24.11 12.61 39.87
C ARG A 871 23.09 11.48 39.78
N VAL A 872 22.05 11.60 38.95
CA VAL A 872 21.02 10.55 38.81
C VAL A 872 21.04 9.99 37.39
N LEU A 873 21.38 8.71 37.25
CA LEU A 873 21.18 7.94 36.03
C LEU A 873 19.73 7.42 36.01
N VAL A 874 18.92 7.96 35.10
CA VAL A 874 17.52 7.56 34.90
C VAL A 874 17.45 6.62 33.70
N GLN A 875 17.00 5.38 33.91
CA GLN A 875 16.85 4.37 32.85
C GLN A 875 15.37 4.11 32.55
N GLU A 876 14.92 4.42 31.34
CA GLU A 876 13.65 3.90 30.82
C GLU A 876 13.78 2.41 30.48
N THR A 877 12.80 1.62 30.92
CA THR A 877 12.89 0.17 30.87
C THR A 877 11.53 -0.53 30.80
N ALA A 878 11.59 -1.83 30.55
CA ALA A 878 10.44 -2.73 30.51
C ALA A 878 10.85 -4.15 30.93
N THR A 879 9.98 -4.87 31.62
CA THR A 879 10.24 -6.26 32.07
C THR A 879 10.34 -7.28 30.95
N TRP A 880 9.87 -6.95 29.74
CA TRP A 880 9.99 -7.76 28.53
C TRP A 880 11.20 -7.37 27.65
N CYS A 881 11.94 -6.31 27.99
CA CYS A 881 13.03 -5.78 27.16
C CYS A 881 14.37 -6.46 27.47
N GLY A 882 14.86 -7.32 26.56
CA GLY A 882 16.15 -8.01 26.68
C GLY A 882 17.35 -7.07 26.91
N PRO A 883 17.61 -6.08 26.02
CA PRO A 883 18.70 -5.13 26.19
C PRO A 883 18.62 -4.31 27.49
N CYS A 884 17.41 -4.02 27.98
CA CYS A 884 17.23 -3.33 29.25
C CYS A 884 17.74 -4.15 30.42
N HIS A 885 17.52 -5.48 30.40
CA HIS A 885 18.08 -6.39 31.41
C HIS A 885 19.60 -6.48 31.32
N LEU A 886 20.18 -6.46 30.11
CA LEU A 886 21.64 -6.44 29.95
C LEU A 886 22.25 -5.21 30.61
N LEU A 887 21.67 -4.03 30.37
CA LEU A 887 22.11 -2.78 31.01
C LEU A 887 21.93 -2.85 32.54
N SER A 888 20.75 -3.25 33.00
CA SER A 888 20.46 -3.34 34.44
C SER A 888 21.38 -4.34 35.17
N ASN A 889 21.66 -5.49 34.57
CA ASN A 889 22.58 -6.48 35.12
C ASN A 889 24.01 -5.94 35.13
N PHE A 890 24.46 -5.32 34.03
CA PHE A 890 25.78 -4.71 33.95
C PHE A 890 25.99 -3.66 35.05
N LEU A 891 25.05 -2.75 35.24
CA LEU A 891 25.11 -1.73 36.30
C LEU A 891 25.13 -2.37 37.69
N ASN A 892 24.27 -3.37 37.93
CA ASN A 892 24.15 -4.04 39.23
C ASN A 892 25.40 -4.88 39.59
N GLU A 893 26.04 -5.53 38.61
CA GLU A 893 27.23 -6.36 38.82
C GLU A 893 28.51 -5.51 39.00
N ASN A 894 28.53 -4.26 38.52
CA ASN A 894 29.73 -3.45 38.42
C ASN A 894 29.55 -2.08 39.08
N ARG A 895 29.33 -2.06 40.39
CA ARG A 895 28.83 -0.88 41.15
C ARG A 895 29.83 0.26 41.38
N GLN A 896 31.02 0.26 40.76
CA GLN A 896 32.00 1.34 40.94
C GLN A 896 31.50 2.72 40.46
N TRP A 897 30.52 2.75 39.55
CA TRP A 897 29.86 3.99 39.12
C TRP A 897 29.03 4.64 40.24
N GLU A 898 28.63 3.91 41.27
CA GLU A 898 27.84 4.46 42.39
C GLU A 898 28.57 5.50 43.23
N THR A 899 29.88 5.64 43.01
CA THR A 899 30.69 6.73 43.56
C THR A 899 30.10 8.09 43.20
N ASP A 900 29.70 8.28 41.94
CA ASP A 900 29.23 9.56 41.42
C ASP A 900 27.73 9.58 41.08
N TYR A 901 27.10 8.41 40.89
CA TYR A 901 25.72 8.34 40.41
C TYR A 901 24.81 7.51 41.32
N LEU A 902 23.55 7.94 41.43
CA LEU A 902 22.42 7.12 41.85
C LEU A 902 21.73 6.60 40.59
N TRP A 903 21.20 5.38 40.63
CA TRP A 903 20.47 4.81 39.51
C TRP A 903 19.02 4.55 39.88
N ILE A 904 18.12 5.02 39.04
CA ILE A 904 16.70 4.71 39.10
C ILE A 904 16.19 4.17 37.77
N LYS A 905 15.17 3.33 37.85
CA LYS A 905 14.52 2.71 36.71
C LYS A 905 13.12 3.29 36.55
N MET A 906 12.80 3.71 35.35
CA MET A 906 11.46 4.15 34.92
C MET A 906 10.86 3.01 34.11
N ASP A 907 10.28 2.04 34.83
CA ASP A 907 9.58 0.90 34.24
C ASP A 907 8.22 1.36 33.71
N HIS A 908 7.79 0.83 32.56
CA HIS A 908 6.50 1.20 31.96
C HIS A 908 5.28 0.92 32.86
N ARG A 909 5.41 0.05 33.86
CA ARG A 909 4.36 -0.25 34.85
C ARG A 909 4.18 0.86 35.88
N PHE A 910 5.17 1.73 36.04
CA PHE A 910 5.14 2.77 37.07
C PHE A 910 4.23 3.93 36.64
N THR A 911 3.42 4.41 37.58
CA THR A 911 2.48 5.51 37.32
C THR A 911 3.26 6.77 36.95
N GLY A 912 2.95 7.36 35.80
CA GLY A 912 3.58 8.59 35.32
C GLY A 912 4.95 8.43 34.63
N ALA A 913 5.54 7.23 34.61
CA ALA A 913 6.87 7.02 34.02
C ALA A 913 6.94 7.40 32.54
N ARG A 914 5.96 7.01 31.72
CA ARG A 914 5.92 7.35 30.29
C ARG A 914 5.96 8.85 30.04
N LYS A 915 5.23 9.64 30.83
CA LYS A 915 5.19 11.10 30.68
C LYS A 915 6.55 11.72 31.03
N ILE A 916 7.14 11.33 32.16
CA ILE A 916 8.47 11.79 32.58
C ILE A 916 9.53 11.44 31.53
N MET A 917 9.50 10.21 31.00
CA MET A 917 10.46 9.79 29.99
C MET A 917 10.28 10.50 28.66
N ALA A 918 9.04 10.78 28.25
CA ALA A 918 8.77 11.60 27.06
C ALA A 918 9.33 13.02 27.21
N GLU A 919 9.14 13.66 28.37
CA GLU A 919 9.71 14.99 28.67
C GLU A 919 11.25 14.96 28.67
N LEU A 920 11.87 13.93 29.27
CA LEU A 920 13.33 13.77 29.27
C LEU A 920 13.90 13.52 27.86
N ARG A 921 13.15 12.83 27.00
CA ARG A 921 13.54 12.55 25.61
C ARG A 921 13.40 13.78 24.71
N GLY A 922 12.34 14.57 24.85
CA GLY A 922 11.97 15.57 23.85
C GLY A 922 11.65 14.90 22.52
N ASP A 923 12.18 15.44 21.41
CA ASP A 923 11.95 14.91 20.05
C ASP A 923 12.80 13.65 19.73
N ALA A 924 13.53 13.12 20.71
CA ALA A 924 14.40 11.97 20.51
C ALA A 924 13.63 10.66 20.30
N SER A 925 13.80 10.06 19.13
CA SER A 925 13.26 8.75 18.76
C SER A 925 14.17 7.58 19.22
N GLY A 926 13.64 6.35 19.17
CA GLY A 926 14.40 5.13 19.48
C GLY A 926 13.86 4.30 20.65
N GLY A 927 14.18 3.00 20.66
CA GLY A 927 13.66 2.02 21.62
C GLY A 927 14.22 2.12 23.04
N VAL A 928 13.87 1.15 23.90
CA VAL A 928 14.42 1.00 25.26
C VAL A 928 15.53 -0.07 25.29
N PRO A 929 16.55 0.02 26.17
CA PRO A 929 16.70 1.03 27.21
C PRO A 929 17.12 2.37 26.62
N TRP A 930 16.49 3.44 27.11
CA TRP A 930 16.97 4.80 26.92
C TRP A 930 17.32 5.35 28.28
N TYR A 931 18.35 6.18 28.37
CA TYR A 931 18.76 6.70 29.66
C TYR A 931 19.40 8.08 29.56
N ALA A 932 19.28 8.82 30.66
CA ALA A 932 19.88 10.13 30.83
C ALA A 932 20.59 10.24 32.18
N ILE A 933 21.61 11.07 32.22
CA ILE A 933 22.27 11.50 33.45
C ILE A 933 21.76 12.88 33.78
N LEU A 934 21.14 13.02 34.95
CA LEU A 934 20.63 14.27 35.49
C LEU A 934 21.56 14.79 36.60
N ASP A 935 21.59 16.10 36.76
CA ASP A 935 22.14 16.72 37.94
C ASP A 935 21.22 16.58 39.17
N SER A 936 21.64 17.13 40.31
CA SER A 936 20.88 17.05 41.57
C SER A 936 19.62 17.93 41.61
N ASP A 937 19.48 18.87 40.67
CA ASP A 937 18.32 19.74 40.53
C ASP A 937 17.36 19.23 39.43
N GLY A 938 17.75 18.18 38.69
CA GLY A 938 16.94 17.49 37.69
C GLY A 938 17.28 17.87 36.25
N GLU A 939 18.30 18.70 36.04
CA GLU A 939 18.70 19.14 34.70
C GLU A 939 19.46 18.03 33.96
N LYS A 940 19.14 17.88 32.67
CA LYS A 940 19.67 16.81 31.81
C LYS A 940 21.09 17.15 31.35
N LEU A 941 22.08 16.39 31.81
CA LEU A 941 23.50 16.59 31.47
C LEU A 941 23.94 15.80 30.23
N ALA A 942 23.49 14.55 30.11
CA ALA A 942 23.84 13.67 29.00
C ALA A 942 22.72 12.67 28.74
N THR A 943 22.63 12.16 27.50
CA THR A 943 21.65 11.14 27.11
C THR A 943 22.30 10.02 26.32
N SER A 944 21.61 8.89 26.24
CA SER A 944 22.01 7.76 25.40
C SER A 944 21.86 8.01 23.89
N ASN A 945 21.51 9.21 23.45
CA ASN A 945 21.48 9.55 22.03
C ASN A 945 22.89 9.85 21.54
N HIS A 946 23.36 9.09 20.54
CA HIS A 946 24.70 9.24 19.98
C HIS A 946 24.93 10.65 19.45
N PHE A 947 26.08 11.24 19.75
CA PHE A 947 26.36 12.66 19.49
C PHE A 947 26.38 13.05 18.00
N GLU A 948 26.62 12.11 17.08
CA GLU A 948 26.61 12.38 15.62
C GLU A 948 25.27 12.04 14.96
N THR A 949 24.67 10.92 15.35
CA THR A 949 23.54 10.34 14.63
C THR A 949 22.20 10.65 15.30
N GLY A 950 22.21 11.13 16.54
CA GLY A 950 21.01 11.35 17.35
C GLY A 950 20.30 10.08 17.83
N ASN A 951 20.74 8.90 17.35
CA ASN A 951 20.09 7.63 17.65
C ASN A 951 20.40 7.13 19.06
N ASN A 952 19.41 6.54 19.73
CA ASN A 952 19.63 5.89 21.01
C ASN A 952 20.60 4.70 20.90
N ILE A 953 21.66 4.68 21.70
CA ILE A 953 22.67 3.61 21.72
C ILE A 953 22.19 2.31 22.40
N GLY A 954 21.07 2.35 23.12
CA GLY A 954 20.52 1.16 23.79
C GLY A 954 21.49 0.56 24.82
N PHE A 955 21.58 -0.77 24.90
CA PHE A 955 22.69 -1.40 25.62
C PHE A 955 23.98 -1.19 24.81
N PRO A 956 25.09 -0.66 25.38
CA PRO A 956 26.30 -0.32 24.63
C PRO A 956 27.12 -1.56 24.18
N SER A 957 26.56 -2.36 23.27
CA SER A 957 27.19 -3.57 22.74
C SER A 957 28.17 -3.30 21.59
N ARG A 958 27.99 -2.20 20.87
CA ARG A 958 28.84 -1.78 19.74
C ARG A 958 29.93 -0.81 20.18
N LYS A 959 31.01 -0.71 19.40
CA LYS A 959 32.18 0.13 19.72
C LYS A 959 31.84 1.62 19.79
N ASP A 960 31.07 2.12 18.82
CA ASP A 960 30.52 3.48 18.76
C ASP A 960 29.64 3.79 19.99
N GLY A 961 28.73 2.89 20.35
CA GLY A 961 27.91 3.01 21.56
C GLY A 961 28.72 3.00 22.87
N GLN A 962 29.77 2.17 22.96
CA GLN A 962 30.68 2.15 24.11
C GLN A 962 31.46 3.47 24.24
N GLU A 963 31.88 4.05 23.12
CA GLU A 963 32.56 5.34 23.09
C GLU A 963 31.64 6.47 23.54
N HIS A 964 30.40 6.49 23.05
CA HIS A 964 29.38 7.45 23.52
C HIS A 964 29.10 7.27 25.02
N PHE A 965 28.90 6.04 25.49
CA PHE A 965 28.65 5.77 26.91
C PHE A 965 29.84 6.20 27.80
N LYS A 966 31.08 5.95 27.36
CA LYS A 966 32.29 6.46 28.04
C LYS A 966 32.26 7.97 28.12
N ARG A 967 31.97 8.65 27.01
CA ARG A 967 31.89 10.12 26.95
C ARG A 967 30.83 10.67 27.91
N MET A 968 29.64 10.08 27.95
CA MET A 968 28.60 10.48 28.92
C MET A 968 29.12 10.47 30.36
N LEU A 969 29.88 9.44 30.75
CA LEU A 969 30.44 9.34 32.10
C LEU A 969 31.58 10.34 32.31
N LEU A 970 32.49 10.49 31.35
CA LEU A 970 33.60 11.45 31.45
C LEU A 970 33.13 12.89 31.59
N ASP A 971 32.06 13.26 30.87
CA ASP A 971 31.52 14.61 30.83
C ASP A 971 30.68 14.94 32.08
N THR A 972 30.20 13.93 32.82
CA THR A 972 29.25 14.13 33.94
C THR A 972 29.74 13.66 35.31
N ARG A 973 30.89 12.98 35.38
CA ARG A 973 31.49 12.49 36.63
C ARG A 973 31.80 13.62 37.61
N LEU A 974 31.80 13.30 38.90
CA LEU A 974 32.14 14.21 39.98
C LEU A 974 33.51 13.90 40.58
N SER A 975 33.82 12.63 40.82
CA SER A 975 35.03 12.19 41.52
C SER A 975 35.73 10.99 40.88
N MET A 976 35.06 10.22 40.03
CA MET A 976 35.69 9.10 39.32
C MET A 976 36.84 9.57 38.42
N THR A 977 37.98 8.88 38.44
CA THR A 977 39.11 9.15 37.53
C THR A 977 38.86 8.59 36.14
N GLU A 978 39.66 9.03 35.15
CA GLU A 978 39.46 8.58 33.76
C GLU A 978 39.74 7.07 33.65
N ASP A 979 40.79 6.60 34.33
CA ASP A 979 41.10 5.18 34.46
C ASP A 979 39.96 4.36 35.10
N GLN A 980 39.23 4.93 36.07
CA GLN A 980 38.08 4.26 36.69
C GLN A 980 36.89 4.16 35.73
N VAL A 981 36.64 5.21 34.94
CA VAL A 981 35.61 5.19 33.87
C VAL A 981 36.01 4.17 32.80
N ASP A 982 37.27 4.15 32.38
CA ASP A 982 37.78 3.23 31.37
C ASP A 982 37.72 1.77 31.82
N ALA A 983 38.10 1.50 33.07
CA ALA A 983 37.98 0.17 33.65
C ALA A 983 36.53 -0.30 33.73
N PHE A 984 35.58 0.60 34.03
CA PHE A 984 34.15 0.29 34.03
C PHE A 984 33.61 0.01 32.63
N VAL A 985 33.88 0.88 31.65
CA VAL A 985 33.42 0.68 30.27
C VAL A 985 34.07 -0.56 29.65
N ALA A 986 35.32 -0.88 30.00
CA ALA A 986 36.00 -2.09 29.53
C ALA A 986 35.30 -3.40 29.96
N GLN A 987 34.51 -3.38 31.04
CA GLN A 987 33.74 -4.55 31.46
C GLN A 987 32.60 -4.90 30.48
N LEU A 988 32.16 -3.95 29.63
CA LEU A 988 31.21 -4.23 28.54
C LEU A 988 31.80 -5.16 27.47
N LYS A 989 33.14 -5.26 27.36
CA LYS A 989 33.83 -6.18 26.44
C LYS A 989 33.96 -7.60 27.00
N LYS A 990 33.78 -7.78 28.32
CA LYS A 990 33.91 -9.07 29.00
C LYS A 990 32.53 -9.69 29.20
N LYS A 991 32.00 -10.39 28.19
CA LYS A 991 31.15 -11.60 28.32
C LYS A 991 30.69 -12.04 26.93
N LYS A 992 31.16 -13.22 26.50
CA LYS A 992 30.42 -14.13 25.61
C LYS A 992 29.59 -15.04 26.51
#